data_AF-A0A2M7QAQ6-F1
#
_entry.id   AF-A0A2M7QAQ6-F1
#
_cell.length_a   1.000
_cell.length_b   1.000
_cell.length_c   1.000
_cell.angle_alpha   90.00
_cell.angle_beta   90.00
_cell.angle_gamma   90.00
#
_symmetry.space_group_name_H-M   'P 1'
#
loop_
_entity.id
_entity.type
_entity.pdbx_description
1 polymer ?
#
loop_
_entity_poly.entity_id
_entity_poly.type
_entity_poly.pdbx_seq_one_letter_code
_entity_poly.pdbx_strand_id
1 'polypeptide(L)'
;MIRPSELPADLDPESRRVFFEAYVEFEPTKLLNDIGRFSDELMSLSEEQRNRLFVETVRSDSNNLDLEAVFDAMKEDFFTPEVMDVLVDRRADDILISLVIDSDIVVSDEQIHRLINRRLSAGSLRGDTVSNLERLLSERDIAVDEELFLDLLDSRLKSGSMANAGTDDFLRGIASRLEDGSRLLKLIAVAERMATTPSAALRHISCELLSQLRTTEDPEAAFTEIEGIFERNQLPLMGKVYKVFEALYPPDKLNNKASAERCSPTLRVESHRARMMTFYKDLLSVHIDSNNPSLRSYLETIRDGQGLADMVDADGLDSLSDEDRDRFDSFLGKMRRLYMTSLLGRIHGTGAAGVETDTSAGYAALRQGLGIVDGDSFSRRIAEMFLKPIGIGSIDGALERMELARVDADIRNRTWAEQGRSPRIKEGDLVKSFGGQYLQSILENGSVAKEFLGAISRSDFTPFDTDVSMVKNDDLASDLSGTLSKLPIFSYGDMAMLVSDRGQFQKTSKDSPRGELMRQALQREPKMELFPVTNDVGNPHFGIRTGFPSTEISALVASQSRGADRKSFDGQVADIIAHGLYIPVVDTAGSLLLSPEAFDDCRRRFFSGLEGRPFAYGESALESSPEYVSDLTEILEQKRLERPKVEAMNADIRKVIVGTLTENGVEVGVGYDELLTKAEIYDTGSSSRGTNVPGDVDFDYVVKLNAIDMDRIAEINRTLTEKLGGDGHVAHRTKQLRLLGALVGDGKADVDIGFVDKTEGSVGESHDAVSERLETIKETLGEEAWEKVVANIVLAKRMLKEGGAYKRFEDGGFGGIGVENWILSEGGSLLKAFESFDRAAFDGDRPKSLEEFRQEYKIIDPGINIKTGGHDNFVNLLTGEGYRRLAGTVRGYLERARGSSS
;
A
#
# COMPACT_ATOMS: atom_id res chain seq x y z
N MET A 1 15.27 34.02 43.03
CA MET A 1 15.31 33.50 41.65
C MET A 1 14.56 34.48 40.76
N ILE A 2 15.23 35.56 40.36
CA ILE A 2 14.73 36.65 39.49
C ILE A 2 15.24 36.32 38.08
N ARG A 3 14.42 36.36 37.03
CA ARG A 3 14.93 36.01 35.68
C ARG A 3 16.04 36.99 35.25
N PRO A 4 17.03 36.58 34.45
CA PRO A 4 18.09 37.49 34.01
C PRO A 4 17.54 38.75 33.31
N SER A 5 16.45 38.61 32.56
CA SER A 5 15.68 39.69 31.94
C SER A 5 15.00 40.67 32.91
N GLU A 6 14.89 40.32 34.20
CA GLU A 6 14.29 41.14 35.26
C GLU A 6 15.36 41.85 36.11
N LEU A 7 16.65 41.71 35.79
CA LEU A 7 17.72 42.46 36.47
C LEU A 7 17.66 43.96 36.14
N PRO A 8 17.84 44.83 37.16
CA PRO A 8 18.04 46.26 36.93
C PRO A 8 19.21 46.52 35.97
N ALA A 9 18.98 47.37 34.96
CA ALA A 9 19.99 47.70 33.96
C ALA A 9 21.21 48.46 34.54
N ASP A 10 21.06 49.01 35.74
CA ASP A 10 22.04 49.80 36.50
C ASP A 10 22.79 48.99 37.57
N LEU A 11 22.71 47.65 37.54
CA LEU A 11 23.53 46.80 38.41
C LEU A 11 25.02 47.07 38.16
N ASP A 12 25.81 47.18 39.23
CA ASP A 12 27.25 47.33 39.10
C ASP A 12 27.89 46.06 38.50
N PRO A 13 29.02 46.18 37.77
CA PRO A 13 29.61 45.05 37.05
C PRO A 13 29.98 43.85 37.93
N GLU A 14 30.36 44.09 39.20
CA GLU A 14 30.77 43.02 40.09
C GLU A 14 29.56 42.24 40.60
N SER A 15 28.49 42.94 41.00
CA SER A 15 27.22 42.31 41.34
C SER A 15 26.61 41.58 40.14
N ARG A 16 26.77 42.12 38.93
CA ARG A 16 26.28 41.51 37.69
C ARG A 16 27.05 40.22 37.35
N ARG A 17 28.37 40.25 37.53
CA ARG A 17 29.25 39.07 37.39
C ARG A 17 28.93 37.99 38.42
N VAL A 18 28.82 38.34 39.70
CA VAL A 18 28.46 37.38 40.77
C VAL A 18 27.08 36.78 40.53
N PHE A 19 26.12 37.59 40.06
CA PHE A 19 24.80 37.10 39.69
C PHE A 19 24.84 36.15 38.50
N PHE A 20 25.63 36.47 37.48
CA PHE A 20 25.84 35.64 36.30
C PHE A 20 26.51 34.31 36.66
N GLU A 21 27.60 34.32 37.43
CA GLU A 21 28.29 33.13 37.94
C GLU A 21 27.35 32.23 38.76
N ALA A 22 26.51 32.82 39.62
CA ALA A 22 25.51 32.06 40.37
C ALA A 22 24.43 31.43 39.46
N TYR A 23 24.03 32.10 38.38
CA TYR A 23 23.11 31.51 37.41
C TYR A 23 23.74 30.35 36.65
N VAL A 24 25.00 30.48 36.23
CA VAL A 24 25.77 29.40 35.60
C VAL A 24 25.90 28.18 36.53
N GLU A 25 26.03 28.41 37.84
CA GLU A 25 26.24 27.33 38.81
C GLU A 25 24.94 26.63 39.26
N PHE A 26 23.82 27.35 39.37
CA PHE A 26 22.60 26.82 39.98
C PHE A 26 21.40 26.66 39.03
N GLU A 27 21.27 27.50 37.99
CA GLU A 27 20.09 27.54 37.09
C GLU A 27 20.48 27.94 35.64
N PRO A 28 21.47 27.30 35.02
CA PRO A 28 22.04 27.72 33.73
C PRO A 28 21.02 27.69 32.58
N THR A 29 20.03 26.80 32.61
CA THR A 29 18.96 26.77 31.59
C THR A 29 18.12 28.05 31.51
N LYS A 30 18.01 28.80 32.62
CA LYS A 30 17.27 30.08 32.65
C LYS A 30 18.07 31.24 32.05
N LEU A 31 19.39 31.09 31.95
CA LEU A 31 20.31 32.08 31.39
C LEU A 31 20.31 32.07 29.86
N LEU A 32 19.98 30.93 29.25
CA LEU A 32 20.09 30.66 27.82
C LEU A 32 19.34 31.63 26.92
N ASN A 33 18.12 32.03 27.31
CA ASN A 33 17.30 32.94 26.52
C ASN A 33 17.79 34.40 26.55
N ASP A 34 18.70 34.74 27.46
CA ASP A 34 19.19 36.10 27.70
C ASP A 34 20.73 36.19 27.54
N ILE A 35 21.39 35.15 27.02
CA ILE A 35 22.86 34.98 27.02
C ILE A 35 23.60 36.08 26.25
N GLY A 36 23.02 36.59 25.16
CA GLY A 36 23.57 37.72 24.40
C GLY A 36 23.64 39.03 25.19
N ARG A 37 22.95 39.16 26.33
CA ARG A 37 23.06 40.32 27.22
C ARG A 37 24.26 40.26 28.18
N PHE A 38 24.96 39.13 28.24
CA PHE A 38 26.07 38.89 29.16
C PHE A 38 27.36 38.50 28.42
N SER A 39 27.57 39.01 27.19
CA SER A 39 28.74 38.66 26.37
C SER A 39 30.07 38.90 27.10
N ASP A 40 30.16 39.99 27.86
CA ASP A 40 31.39 40.40 28.54
C ASP A 40 31.65 39.52 29.78
N GLU A 41 30.60 39.17 30.53
CA GLU A 41 30.68 38.28 31.69
C GLU A 41 30.96 36.83 31.28
N LEU A 42 30.49 36.40 30.10
CA LEU A 42 30.76 35.08 29.54
C LEU A 42 32.26 34.86 29.30
N MET A 43 32.99 35.91 28.91
CA MET A 43 34.45 35.87 28.74
C MET A 43 35.22 35.78 30.07
N SER A 44 34.59 36.13 31.18
CA SER A 44 35.21 36.12 32.52
C SER A 44 35.12 34.77 33.25
N LEU A 45 34.29 33.84 32.75
CA LEU A 45 34.12 32.50 33.32
C LEU A 45 35.39 31.64 33.22
N SER A 46 35.52 30.63 34.08
CA SER A 46 36.52 29.58 33.87
C SER A 46 36.15 28.69 32.68
N GLU A 47 37.14 27.99 32.11
CA GLU A 47 36.92 27.03 31.02
C GLU A 47 35.87 25.96 31.39
N GLU A 48 35.94 25.43 32.62
CA GLU A 48 35.00 24.42 33.13
C GLU A 48 33.56 24.97 33.26
N GLN A 49 33.41 26.21 33.73
CA GLN A 49 32.10 26.89 33.84
C GLN A 49 31.49 27.16 32.46
N ARG A 50 32.31 27.55 31.49
CA ARG A 50 31.88 27.76 30.10
C ARG A 50 31.46 26.48 29.41
N ASN A 51 32.25 25.41 29.56
CA ASN A 51 31.92 24.10 28.99
C ASN A 51 30.60 23.57 29.57
N ARG A 52 30.38 23.73 30.87
CA ARG A 52 29.12 23.35 31.52
C ARG A 52 27.93 24.14 30.99
N LEU A 53 28.06 25.46 30.86
CA LEU A 53 27.02 26.32 30.32
C LEU A 53 26.66 25.91 28.88
N PHE A 54 27.66 25.68 28.04
CA PHE A 54 27.48 25.22 26.66
C PHE A 54 26.74 23.88 26.57
N VAL A 55 27.14 22.90 27.37
CA VAL A 55 26.49 21.59 27.46
C VAL A 55 25.01 21.70 27.83
N GLU A 56 24.68 22.58 28.78
CA GLU A 56 23.30 22.77 29.22
C GLU A 56 22.47 23.57 28.20
N THR A 57 23.09 24.48 27.42
CA THR A 57 22.47 25.15 26.27
C THR A 57 21.97 24.17 25.22
N VAL A 58 22.82 23.22 24.83
CA VAL A 58 22.47 22.26 23.77
C VAL A 58 21.43 21.25 24.25
N ARG A 59 21.45 20.86 25.53
CA ARG A 59 20.51 19.89 26.12
C ARG A 59 19.09 20.42 26.32
N SER A 60 18.85 21.74 26.35
CA SER A 60 17.56 22.32 26.76
C SER A 60 16.50 22.43 25.65
N ASP A 61 16.78 21.97 24.42
CA ASP A 61 15.82 21.75 23.33
C ASP A 61 14.88 22.94 22.99
N SER A 62 15.32 24.18 23.21
CA SER A 62 14.45 25.35 22.99
C SER A 62 14.57 25.85 21.56
N ASN A 63 13.50 25.70 20.77
CA ASN A 63 13.34 26.22 19.40
C ASN A 63 13.54 27.74 19.22
N ASN A 64 13.82 28.50 20.28
CA ASN A 64 13.96 29.96 20.31
C ASN A 64 15.41 30.45 20.59
N LEU A 65 16.39 29.55 20.65
CA LEU A 65 17.78 29.93 20.86
C LEU A 65 18.47 30.24 19.52
N ASP A 66 19.00 31.45 19.40
CA ASP A 66 19.90 31.85 18.32
C ASP A 66 21.28 31.25 18.57
N LEU A 67 21.42 29.97 18.20
CA LEU A 67 22.65 29.19 18.42
C LEU A 67 23.84 29.81 17.70
N GLU A 68 23.63 30.43 16.54
CA GLU A 68 24.67 31.10 15.74
C GLU A 68 25.32 32.25 16.54
N ALA A 69 24.50 33.08 17.19
CA ALA A 69 24.99 34.14 18.09
C ALA A 69 25.70 33.62 19.35
N VAL A 70 25.31 32.45 19.86
CA VAL A 70 26.00 31.79 21.00
C VAL A 70 27.37 31.28 20.57
N PHE A 71 27.47 30.68 19.38
CA PHE A 71 28.74 30.21 18.83
C PHE A 71 29.68 31.37 18.46
N ASP A 72 29.17 32.45 17.84
CA ASP A 72 29.95 33.67 17.53
C ASP A 72 30.53 34.35 18.78
N ALA A 73 29.80 34.31 19.90
CA ALA A 73 30.26 34.86 21.18
C ALA A 73 31.36 34.01 21.85
N MET A 74 31.54 32.75 21.44
CA MET A 74 32.43 31.75 22.05
C MET A 74 33.75 31.53 21.27
N LYS A 75 34.37 32.60 20.71
CA LYS A 75 35.58 32.58 19.85
C LYS A 75 36.66 31.48 20.09
N GLU A 76 37.26 31.03 18.97
CA GLU A 76 38.51 30.26 18.68
C GLU A 76 38.97 29.08 19.59
N ASP A 77 38.76 29.08 20.92
CA ASP A 77 39.40 28.11 21.84
C ASP A 77 38.43 27.05 22.46
N PHE A 78 37.22 26.88 21.92
CA PHE A 78 36.11 26.19 22.62
C PHE A 78 35.86 24.70 22.29
N PHE A 79 36.58 24.10 21.34
CA PHE A 79 36.31 22.73 20.89
C PHE A 79 37.21 21.69 21.57
N THR A 80 37.02 21.51 22.88
CA THR A 80 37.67 20.41 23.62
C THR A 80 36.99 19.07 23.30
N PRO A 81 37.70 17.93 23.43
CA PRO A 81 37.12 16.61 23.28
C PRO A 81 35.90 16.37 24.18
N GLU A 82 35.89 16.91 25.42
CA GLU A 82 34.75 16.77 26.32
C GLU A 82 33.49 17.48 25.82
N VAL A 83 33.63 18.66 25.20
CA VAL A 83 32.50 19.39 24.62
C VAL A 83 31.92 18.62 23.44
N MET A 84 32.78 18.05 22.59
CA MET A 84 32.35 17.21 21.48
C MET A 84 31.60 15.97 21.99
N ASP A 85 32.07 15.27 23.02
CA ASP A 85 31.44 14.04 23.52
C ASP A 85 30.05 14.23 24.15
N VAL A 86 29.70 15.45 24.56
CA VAL A 86 28.41 15.76 25.18
C VAL A 86 27.31 16.12 24.16
N LEU A 87 27.69 16.45 22.93
CA LEU A 87 26.78 16.76 21.84
C LEU A 87 26.19 15.47 21.25
N VAL A 88 25.07 15.03 21.82
CA VAL A 88 24.28 13.89 21.35
C VAL A 88 22.95 14.40 20.77
N ASP A 89 23.02 15.39 19.87
CA ASP A 89 21.85 15.92 19.15
C ASP A 89 22.20 16.17 17.67
N ARG A 90 21.34 15.65 16.78
CA ARG A 90 21.44 15.78 15.32
C ARG A 90 21.56 17.24 14.86
N ARG A 91 20.87 18.17 15.52
CA ARG A 91 20.85 19.60 15.12
C ARG A 91 22.17 20.30 15.48
N ALA A 92 22.84 19.86 16.54
CA ALA A 92 24.13 20.40 16.94
C ALA A 92 25.24 19.98 15.95
N ASP A 93 25.23 18.74 15.49
CA ASP A 93 26.23 18.25 14.54
C ASP A 93 26.13 18.95 13.17
N ASP A 94 24.91 19.22 12.68
CA ASP A 94 24.71 19.96 11.42
C ASP A 94 25.26 21.40 11.49
N ILE A 95 25.09 22.06 12.64
CA ILE A 95 25.60 23.42 12.88
C ILE A 95 27.13 23.40 13.02
N LEU A 96 27.69 22.43 13.75
CA LEU A 96 29.14 22.26 13.90
C LEU A 96 29.83 22.04 12.57
N ILE A 97 29.27 21.19 11.71
CA ILE A 97 29.83 20.93 10.38
C ILE A 97 29.86 22.24 9.57
N SER A 98 28.78 23.03 9.56
CA SER A 98 28.76 24.33 8.87
C SER A 98 29.80 25.30 9.45
N LEU A 99 29.92 25.40 10.78
CA LEU A 99 30.89 26.28 11.45
C LEU A 99 32.34 25.88 11.17
N VAL A 100 32.67 24.59 11.17
CA VAL A 100 34.03 24.09 10.84
C VAL A 100 34.42 24.45 9.40
N ILE A 101 33.46 24.62 8.50
CA ILE A 101 33.73 24.98 7.12
C ILE A 101 33.74 26.50 6.91
N ASP A 102 32.82 27.24 7.55
CA ASP A 102 32.65 28.68 7.31
C ASP A 102 33.47 29.57 8.26
N SER A 103 34.04 29.02 9.33
CA SER A 103 34.81 29.74 10.36
C SER A 103 36.27 29.25 10.45
N ASP A 104 37.21 30.11 10.85
CA ASP A 104 38.64 29.80 11.10
C ASP A 104 38.87 28.92 12.37
N ILE A 105 37.95 28.00 12.66
CA ILE A 105 38.02 27.12 13.83
C ILE A 105 39.04 26.01 13.56
N VAL A 106 40.05 25.91 14.43
CA VAL A 106 41.09 24.87 14.35
C VAL A 106 40.59 23.60 15.03
N VAL A 107 40.20 22.60 14.23
CA VAL A 107 39.79 21.26 14.68
C VAL A 107 40.79 20.23 14.16
N SER A 108 41.20 19.27 14.99
CA SER A 108 42.12 18.21 14.54
C SER A 108 41.42 17.20 13.62
N ASP A 109 42.17 16.56 12.72
CA ASP A 109 41.64 15.53 11.81
C ASP A 109 40.90 14.42 12.57
N GLU A 110 41.39 14.02 13.74
CA GLU A 110 40.76 13.02 14.60
C GLU A 110 39.39 13.47 15.14
N GLN A 111 39.26 14.75 15.48
CA GLN A 111 37.98 15.33 15.93
C GLN A 111 36.99 15.47 14.78
N ILE A 112 37.45 15.84 13.58
CA ILE A 112 36.61 15.88 12.38
C ILE A 112 36.12 14.47 12.03
N HIS A 113 37.01 13.46 12.07
CA HIS A 113 36.63 12.06 11.89
C HIS A 113 35.55 11.60 12.87
N ARG A 114 35.66 11.96 14.16
CA ARG A 114 34.64 11.63 15.16
C ARG A 114 33.31 12.36 14.92
N LEU A 115 33.36 13.64 14.53
CA LEU A 115 32.17 14.44 14.21
C LEU A 115 31.41 13.85 13.02
N ILE A 116 32.13 13.51 11.94
CA ILE A 116 31.57 12.86 10.75
C ILE A 116 30.94 11.51 11.15
N ASN A 117 31.69 10.64 11.82
CA ASN A 117 31.20 9.32 12.24
C ASN A 117 29.98 9.41 13.16
N ARG A 118 29.95 10.36 14.11
CA ARG A 118 28.80 10.58 14.99
C ARG A 118 27.58 11.06 14.21
N ARG A 119 27.76 12.05 13.33
CA ARG A 119 26.66 12.61 12.55
C ARG A 119 25.99 11.54 11.69
N LEU A 120 26.80 10.66 11.11
CA LEU A 120 26.33 9.55 10.27
C LEU A 120 25.64 8.46 11.08
N SER A 121 26.19 8.13 12.27
CA SER A 121 25.57 7.20 13.23
C SER A 121 24.20 7.67 13.73
N ALA A 122 23.93 8.98 13.68
CA ALA A 122 22.68 9.56 14.12
C ALA A 122 21.51 9.37 13.12
N GLY A 123 21.73 8.84 11.91
CA GLY A 123 20.68 8.55 10.92
C GLY A 123 20.54 9.61 9.81
N SER A 124 19.45 9.51 9.02
CA SER A 124 19.24 10.19 7.73
C SER A 124 19.80 11.63 7.65
N LEU A 125 20.64 11.89 6.63
CA LEU A 125 21.18 13.21 6.33
C LEU A 125 20.15 14.04 5.54
N ARG A 126 20.13 15.36 5.76
CA ARG A 126 19.33 16.32 4.97
C ARG A 126 20.20 16.92 3.85
N GLY A 127 19.57 17.48 2.81
CA GLY A 127 20.27 17.99 1.62
C GLY A 127 21.42 18.97 1.92
N ASP A 128 21.22 19.90 2.85
CA ASP A 128 22.25 20.87 3.24
C ASP A 128 23.41 20.20 4.01
N THR A 129 23.10 19.20 4.86
CA THR A 129 24.11 18.40 5.59
C THR A 129 25.01 17.61 4.64
N VAL A 130 24.42 16.98 3.61
CA VAL A 130 25.18 16.22 2.61
C VAL A 130 26.15 17.16 1.89
N SER A 131 25.66 18.29 1.41
CA SER A 131 26.49 19.30 0.71
C SER A 131 27.65 19.80 1.57
N ASN A 132 27.40 20.04 2.87
CA ASN A 132 28.43 20.50 3.80
C ASN A 132 29.47 19.41 4.11
N LEU A 133 29.05 18.16 4.28
CA LEU A 133 29.97 17.03 4.45
C LEU A 133 30.87 16.83 3.22
N GLU A 134 30.32 16.97 2.01
CA GLU A 134 31.09 16.87 0.77
C GLU A 134 32.13 17.98 0.64
N ARG A 135 31.75 19.22 0.98
CA ARG A 135 32.67 20.36 1.05
C ARG A 135 33.80 20.08 2.04
N LEU A 136 33.46 19.66 3.27
CA LEU A 136 34.43 19.36 4.32
C LEU A 136 35.41 18.24 3.94
N LEU A 137 34.90 17.13 3.38
CA LEU A 137 35.71 16.00 2.92
C LEU A 137 36.64 16.41 1.75
N SER A 138 36.17 17.27 0.84
CA SER A 138 36.97 17.75 -0.29
C SER A 138 38.07 18.74 0.11
N GLU A 139 37.81 19.62 1.09
CA GLU A 139 38.75 20.66 1.53
C GLU A 139 39.84 20.13 2.48
N ARG A 140 39.58 19.03 3.20
CA ARG A 140 40.48 18.48 4.23
C ARG A 140 41.16 17.15 3.85
N ASP A 141 40.90 16.61 2.66
CA ASP A 141 41.47 15.36 2.15
C ASP A 141 41.35 14.17 3.13
N ILE A 142 40.18 14.06 3.76
CA ILE A 142 39.89 13.06 4.79
C ILE A 142 39.69 11.69 4.13
N ALA A 143 40.33 10.66 4.67
CA ALA A 143 40.19 9.29 4.17
C ALA A 143 38.74 8.80 4.40
N VAL A 144 38.09 8.37 3.33
CA VAL A 144 36.78 7.74 3.34
C VAL A 144 36.98 6.24 3.18
N ASP A 145 36.42 5.43 4.08
CA ASP A 145 36.38 3.98 3.92
C ASP A 145 35.10 3.54 3.18
N GLU A 146 35.01 2.24 2.89
CA GLU A 146 33.86 1.69 2.16
C GLU A 146 32.55 1.83 2.95
N GLU A 147 32.57 1.61 4.25
CA GLU A 147 31.36 1.67 5.08
C GLU A 147 30.76 3.08 5.06
N LEU A 148 31.62 4.09 5.23
CA LEU A 148 31.27 5.50 5.11
C LEU A 148 30.73 5.86 3.72
N PHE A 149 31.37 5.38 2.65
CA PHE A 149 30.89 5.58 1.28
C PHE A 149 29.47 5.02 1.08
N LEU A 150 29.21 3.82 1.60
CA LEU A 150 27.94 3.12 1.44
C LEU A 150 26.79 3.83 2.18
N ASP A 151 27.07 4.45 3.32
CA ASP A 151 26.08 5.25 4.07
C ASP A 151 25.76 6.57 3.39
N LEU A 152 26.75 7.23 2.78
CA LEU A 152 26.54 8.42 1.95
C LEU A 152 25.65 8.11 0.74
N LEU A 153 25.93 7.01 0.05
CA LEU A 153 25.13 6.54 -1.09
C LEU A 153 23.67 6.24 -0.66
N ASP A 154 23.47 5.55 0.48
CA ASP A 154 22.14 5.26 1.02
C ASP A 154 21.36 6.54 1.31
N SER A 155 22.02 7.51 1.94
CA SER A 155 21.39 8.74 2.35
C SER A 155 21.01 9.61 1.16
N ARG A 156 21.82 9.63 0.09
CA ARG A 156 21.49 10.32 -1.17
C ARG A 156 20.32 9.66 -1.89
N LEU A 157 20.24 8.33 -1.88
CA LEU A 157 19.09 7.61 -2.44
C LEU A 157 17.81 7.90 -1.64
N LYS A 158 17.88 7.92 -0.30
CA LYS A 158 16.76 8.22 0.60
C LYS A 158 16.25 9.66 0.51
N SER A 159 17.15 10.62 0.35
CA SER A 159 16.80 12.04 0.24
C SER A 159 16.23 12.40 -1.13
N GLY A 160 16.29 11.49 -2.11
CA GLY A 160 15.94 11.77 -3.51
C GLY A 160 16.96 12.64 -4.23
N SER A 161 18.16 12.86 -3.65
CA SER A 161 19.19 13.74 -4.22
C SER A 161 20.08 13.07 -5.27
N MET A 162 19.82 11.80 -5.61
CA MET A 162 20.47 11.09 -6.73
C MET A 162 20.10 11.68 -8.10
N ALA A 163 19.10 12.57 -8.18
CA ALA A 163 18.54 13.08 -9.41
C ALA A 163 19.35 14.26 -9.98
N ASN A 164 20.42 13.93 -10.72
CA ASN A 164 20.80 14.61 -11.97
C ASN A 164 21.85 13.75 -12.69
N ALA A 165 21.53 13.31 -13.91
CA ALA A 165 22.46 12.57 -14.76
C ALA A 165 23.73 13.42 -15.01
N GLY A 166 24.81 13.07 -14.30
CA GLY A 166 26.12 13.74 -14.39
C GLY A 166 26.57 14.53 -13.17
N THR A 167 25.98 14.36 -11.97
CA THR A 167 26.33 15.20 -10.80
C THR A 167 26.85 14.47 -9.56
N ASP A 168 27.11 13.16 -9.64
CA ASP A 168 27.74 12.39 -8.53
C ASP A 168 29.24 12.16 -8.75
N ASP A 169 29.92 13.10 -9.42
CA ASP A 169 31.37 13.11 -9.61
C ASP A 169 32.14 12.99 -8.28
N PHE A 170 31.55 13.49 -7.18
CA PHE A 170 32.07 13.33 -5.82
C PHE A 170 32.11 11.86 -5.37
N LEU A 171 30.96 11.16 -5.39
CA LEU A 171 30.89 9.74 -5.00
C LEU A 171 31.74 8.87 -5.94
N ARG A 172 31.73 9.15 -7.25
CA ARG A 172 32.58 8.45 -8.22
C ARG A 172 34.07 8.71 -7.94
N GLY A 173 34.41 9.92 -7.52
CA GLY A 173 35.74 10.32 -7.11
C GLY A 173 36.23 9.63 -5.84
N ILE A 174 35.35 9.36 -4.87
CA ILE A 174 35.66 8.55 -3.67
C ILE A 174 35.79 7.07 -4.06
N ALA A 175 34.79 6.52 -4.76
CA ALA A 175 34.76 5.13 -5.18
C ALA A 175 36.03 4.73 -5.93
N SER A 176 36.50 5.56 -6.87
CA SER A 176 37.72 5.29 -7.65
C SER A 176 39.03 5.21 -6.85
N ARG A 177 39.05 5.70 -5.61
CA ARG A 177 40.21 5.65 -4.71
C ARG A 177 40.17 4.49 -3.72
N LEU A 178 39.03 3.81 -3.60
CA LEU A 178 38.83 2.67 -2.71
C LEU A 178 39.27 1.36 -3.37
N GLU A 179 39.65 0.37 -2.55
CA GLU A 179 40.18 -0.91 -3.02
C GLU A 179 39.21 -1.66 -3.95
N ASP A 180 37.89 -1.57 -3.69
CA ASP A 180 36.83 -2.16 -4.51
C ASP A 180 36.07 -1.14 -5.39
N GLY A 181 36.79 -0.12 -5.88
CA GLY A 181 36.19 1.00 -6.58
C GLY A 181 35.34 0.63 -7.80
N SER A 182 35.66 -0.47 -8.49
CA SER A 182 34.85 -0.94 -9.63
C SER A 182 33.46 -1.41 -9.20
N ARG A 183 33.31 -2.12 -8.07
CA ARG A 183 31.98 -2.52 -7.57
C ARG A 183 31.22 -1.31 -7.06
N LEU A 184 31.90 -0.40 -6.36
CA LEU A 184 31.28 0.81 -5.81
C LEU A 184 30.74 1.74 -6.91
N LEU A 185 31.45 1.88 -8.04
CA LEU A 185 30.95 2.61 -9.21
C LEU A 185 29.67 1.98 -9.80
N LYS A 186 29.60 0.64 -9.83
CA LYS A 186 28.40 -0.08 -10.24
C LYS A 186 27.24 0.13 -9.27
N LEU A 187 27.50 0.20 -7.96
CA LEU A 187 26.47 0.53 -6.97
C LEU A 187 25.91 1.95 -7.15
N ILE A 188 26.74 2.92 -7.52
CA ILE A 188 26.27 4.29 -7.87
C ILE A 188 25.33 4.21 -9.07
N ALA A 189 25.72 3.52 -10.14
CA ALA A 189 24.86 3.37 -11.33
C ALA A 189 23.53 2.67 -11.02
N VAL A 190 23.56 1.66 -10.15
CA VAL A 190 22.34 1.00 -9.65
C VAL A 190 21.46 1.98 -8.85
N ALA A 191 22.04 2.76 -7.94
CA ALA A 191 21.30 3.73 -7.14
C ALA A 191 20.67 4.83 -8.02
N GLU A 192 21.37 5.28 -9.06
CA GLU A 192 20.84 6.23 -10.06
C GLU A 192 19.64 5.62 -10.81
N ARG A 193 19.76 4.38 -11.29
CA ARG A 193 18.65 3.66 -11.94
C ARG A 193 17.47 3.46 -10.98
N MET A 194 17.72 3.11 -9.73
CA MET A 194 16.68 2.99 -8.70
C MET A 194 15.97 4.31 -8.39
N ALA A 195 16.70 5.44 -8.38
CA ALA A 195 16.13 6.76 -8.19
C ALA A 195 15.27 7.19 -9.38
N THR A 196 15.60 6.69 -10.57
CA THR A 196 14.96 7.06 -11.84
C THR A 196 14.08 5.97 -12.40
N THR A 197 13.89 4.83 -11.73
CA THR A 197 13.15 3.70 -12.30
C THR A 197 11.67 4.05 -12.43
N PRO A 198 10.99 3.69 -13.54
CA PRO A 198 9.56 3.92 -13.69
C PRO A 198 8.72 3.01 -12.79
N SER A 199 9.28 1.90 -12.29
CA SER A 199 8.57 0.97 -11.43
C SER A 199 8.38 1.50 -10.01
N ALA A 200 7.12 1.75 -9.66
CA ALA A 200 6.69 2.14 -8.33
C ALA A 200 7.15 1.18 -7.22
N ALA A 201 6.98 -0.11 -7.47
CA ALA A 201 7.34 -1.16 -6.55
C ALA A 201 8.85 -1.28 -6.37
N LEU A 202 9.67 -0.92 -7.37
CA LEU A 202 11.13 -0.83 -7.20
C LEU A 202 11.53 0.41 -6.41
N ARG A 203 10.95 1.58 -6.72
CA ARG A 203 11.26 2.84 -6.01
C ARG A 203 11.04 2.72 -4.50
N HIS A 204 9.97 2.05 -4.09
CA HIS A 204 9.65 1.84 -2.68
C HIS A 204 10.72 1.03 -1.92
N ILE A 205 11.59 0.30 -2.62
CA ILE A 205 12.46 -0.75 -2.04
C ILE A 205 13.92 -0.48 -2.33
N SER A 206 14.20 0.62 -3.03
CA SER A 206 15.52 0.99 -3.52
C SER A 206 16.56 0.97 -2.41
N CYS A 207 16.23 1.40 -1.19
CA CYS A 207 17.18 1.43 -0.07
C CYS A 207 17.53 0.03 0.43
N GLU A 208 16.50 -0.78 0.72
CA GLU A 208 16.65 -2.16 1.15
C GLU A 208 17.31 -3.00 0.08
N LEU A 209 16.96 -2.79 -1.19
CA LEU A 209 17.56 -3.50 -2.31
C LEU A 209 19.02 -3.08 -2.52
N LEU A 210 19.32 -1.77 -2.47
CA LEU A 210 20.68 -1.26 -2.57
C LEU A 210 21.55 -1.86 -1.46
N SER A 211 21.10 -1.81 -0.20
CA SER A 211 21.79 -2.41 0.96
C SER A 211 22.20 -3.86 0.72
N GLN A 212 21.38 -4.61 0.00
CA GLN A 212 21.60 -6.03 -0.25
C GLN A 212 22.52 -6.26 -1.44
N LEU A 213 22.40 -5.43 -2.47
CA LEU A 213 23.29 -5.42 -3.62
C LEU A 213 24.73 -5.01 -3.26
N ARG A 214 24.94 -4.30 -2.14
CA ARG A 214 26.29 -3.97 -1.62
C ARG A 214 27.19 -5.20 -1.49
N THR A 215 26.61 -6.35 -1.14
CA THR A 215 27.37 -7.59 -0.89
C THR A 215 27.53 -8.49 -2.11
N THR A 216 27.04 -8.06 -3.28
CA THR A 216 27.06 -8.84 -4.52
C THR A 216 28.28 -8.46 -5.36
N GLU A 217 28.91 -9.44 -6.02
CA GLU A 217 30.07 -9.21 -6.92
C GLU A 217 29.73 -8.31 -8.12
N ASP A 218 28.54 -8.46 -8.70
CA ASP A 218 28.05 -7.63 -9.81
C ASP A 218 26.66 -7.04 -9.51
N PRO A 219 26.60 -5.90 -8.80
CA PRO A 219 25.34 -5.29 -8.38
C PRO A 219 24.51 -4.80 -9.57
N GLU A 220 25.14 -4.38 -10.68
CA GLU A 220 24.43 -3.92 -11.88
C GLU A 220 23.71 -5.07 -12.59
N ALA A 221 24.38 -6.21 -12.78
CA ALA A 221 23.77 -7.38 -13.39
C ALA A 221 22.61 -7.92 -12.53
N ALA A 222 22.82 -8.00 -11.22
CA ALA A 222 21.79 -8.42 -10.26
C ALA A 222 20.60 -7.45 -10.26
N PHE A 223 20.84 -6.14 -10.25
CA PHE A 223 19.76 -5.16 -10.32
C PHE A 223 18.99 -5.24 -11.65
N THR A 224 19.67 -5.48 -12.78
CA THR A 224 19.02 -5.61 -14.09
C THR A 224 18.06 -6.79 -14.15
N GLU A 225 18.40 -7.92 -13.51
CA GLU A 225 17.48 -9.05 -13.40
C GLU A 225 16.25 -8.72 -12.55
N ILE A 226 16.46 -8.01 -11.43
CA ILE A 226 15.40 -7.58 -10.52
C ILE A 226 14.49 -6.55 -11.21
N GLU A 227 15.07 -5.57 -11.89
CA GLU A 227 14.35 -4.52 -12.60
C GLU A 227 13.38 -5.12 -13.63
N GLY A 228 13.85 -6.06 -14.45
CA GLY A 228 13.02 -6.75 -15.43
C GLY A 228 11.86 -7.58 -14.84
N ILE A 229 11.91 -7.96 -13.55
CA ILE A 229 10.77 -8.62 -12.87
C ILE A 229 9.64 -7.63 -12.56
N PHE A 230 9.98 -6.36 -12.34
CA PHE A 230 9.04 -5.33 -11.92
C PHE A 230 8.58 -4.39 -13.03
N GLU A 231 9.20 -4.45 -14.21
CA GLU A 231 8.76 -3.72 -15.41
C GLU A 231 7.56 -4.37 -16.10
N ARG A 232 7.31 -5.67 -15.88
CA ARG A 232 6.25 -6.42 -16.57
C ARG A 232 5.31 -7.18 -15.64
N ASN A 233 4.04 -7.30 -16.02
CA ASN A 233 3.03 -8.07 -15.30
C ASN A 233 2.98 -9.57 -15.71
N GLN A 234 4.14 -10.23 -15.70
CA GLN A 234 4.29 -11.59 -16.22
C GLN A 234 4.40 -12.69 -15.14
N LEU A 235 4.46 -12.29 -13.87
CA LEU A 235 4.46 -13.19 -12.71
C LEU A 235 3.35 -12.77 -11.74
N PRO A 236 2.71 -13.72 -11.05
CA PRO A 236 1.81 -13.40 -9.94
C PRO A 236 2.59 -12.70 -8.82
N LEU A 237 1.89 -11.97 -7.94
CA LEU A 237 2.51 -11.24 -6.82
C LEU A 237 3.45 -12.13 -6.00
N MET A 238 3.03 -13.34 -5.66
CA MET A 238 3.85 -14.33 -4.95
C MET A 238 5.16 -14.63 -5.70
N GLY A 239 5.10 -14.78 -7.03
CA GLY A 239 6.28 -15.02 -7.86
C GLY A 239 7.26 -13.85 -7.83
N LYS A 240 6.75 -12.61 -7.87
CA LYS A 240 7.57 -11.40 -7.72
C LYS A 240 8.21 -11.33 -6.33
N VAL A 241 7.43 -11.55 -5.26
CA VAL A 241 7.89 -11.61 -3.87
C VAL A 241 8.99 -12.65 -3.69
N TYR A 242 8.79 -13.86 -4.21
CA TYR A 242 9.77 -14.94 -4.11
C TYR A 242 11.06 -14.62 -4.88
N LYS A 243 10.98 -13.96 -6.03
CA LYS A 243 12.16 -13.56 -6.79
C LYS A 243 12.94 -12.43 -6.14
N VAL A 244 12.24 -11.47 -5.54
CA VAL A 244 12.88 -10.49 -4.65
C VAL A 244 13.62 -11.23 -3.55
N PHE A 245 12.96 -12.13 -2.83
CA PHE A 245 13.59 -12.93 -1.78
C PHE A 245 14.82 -13.72 -2.29
N GLU A 246 14.74 -14.41 -3.43
CA GLU A 246 15.85 -15.18 -4.02
C GLU A 246 17.06 -14.28 -4.31
N ALA A 247 16.85 -13.06 -4.80
CA ALA A 247 17.90 -12.09 -5.05
C ALA A 247 18.48 -11.49 -3.75
N LEU A 248 17.61 -11.25 -2.77
CA LEU A 248 17.94 -10.64 -1.48
C LEU A 248 18.70 -11.57 -0.51
N TYR A 249 18.57 -12.88 -0.69
CA TYR A 249 19.14 -13.90 0.19
C TYR A 249 20.04 -14.90 -0.56
N PRO A 250 21.21 -14.45 -1.06
CA PRO A 250 22.19 -15.34 -1.67
C PRO A 250 22.69 -16.40 -0.67
N PRO A 251 23.35 -17.48 -1.16
CA PRO A 251 23.68 -18.64 -0.34
C PRO A 251 24.28 -18.35 1.02
N ASP A 252 25.32 -17.53 1.11
CA ASP A 252 26.03 -17.26 2.36
C ASP A 252 25.16 -16.47 3.35
N LYS A 253 24.49 -15.43 2.87
CA LYS A 253 23.58 -14.61 3.70
C LYS A 253 22.43 -15.46 4.23
N LEU A 254 21.81 -16.27 3.38
CA LEU A 254 20.74 -17.17 3.80
C LEU A 254 21.24 -18.19 4.82
N ASN A 255 22.41 -18.79 4.57
CA ASN A 255 23.01 -19.78 5.48
C ASN A 255 23.31 -19.20 6.86
N ASN A 256 23.85 -17.99 6.91
CA ASN A 256 24.17 -17.31 8.17
C ASN A 256 22.90 -17.01 8.97
N LYS A 257 21.86 -16.43 8.34
CA LYS A 257 20.60 -16.16 9.02
C LYS A 257 19.85 -17.42 9.44
N ALA A 258 19.81 -18.42 8.56
CA ALA A 258 19.12 -19.67 8.84
C ALA A 258 19.78 -20.46 9.98
N SER A 259 21.06 -20.22 10.28
CA SER A 259 21.80 -20.84 11.38
C SER A 259 21.52 -20.20 12.74
N ALA A 260 20.80 -19.07 12.79
CA ALA A 260 20.45 -18.40 14.04
C ALA A 260 19.66 -19.33 14.97
N GLU A 261 19.93 -19.23 16.27
CA GLU A 261 19.27 -20.09 17.26
C GLU A 261 17.75 -19.93 17.32
N ARG A 262 17.26 -18.74 16.95
CA ARG A 262 15.84 -18.37 16.95
C ARG A 262 15.12 -18.73 15.65
N CYS A 263 15.84 -19.30 14.68
CA CYS A 263 15.28 -19.74 13.40
C CYS A 263 14.65 -21.13 13.51
N SER A 264 13.78 -21.46 12.56
CA SER A 264 13.18 -22.79 12.40
C SER A 264 14.22 -23.93 12.57
N PRO A 265 13.94 -24.93 13.43
CA PRO A 265 14.75 -26.14 13.53
C PRO A 265 14.94 -26.86 12.20
N THR A 266 13.90 -26.91 11.37
CA THR A 266 13.96 -27.51 10.03
C THR A 266 14.95 -26.75 9.14
N LEU A 267 14.83 -25.43 9.03
CA LEU A 267 15.71 -24.63 8.18
C LEU A 267 17.19 -24.77 8.58
N ARG A 268 17.49 -24.89 9.88
CA ARG A 268 18.87 -25.07 10.36
C ARG A 268 19.55 -26.32 9.80
N VAL A 269 18.82 -27.41 9.58
CA VAL A 269 19.40 -28.69 9.12
C VAL A 269 19.40 -28.86 7.60
N GLU A 270 18.66 -28.02 6.89
CA GLU A 270 18.53 -28.04 5.43
C GLU A 270 19.74 -27.40 4.71
N SER A 271 20.01 -27.86 3.49
CA SER A 271 20.93 -27.18 2.59
C SER A 271 20.29 -25.92 2.00
N HIS A 272 21.08 -25.00 1.46
CA HIS A 272 20.55 -23.80 0.80
C HIS A 272 19.45 -24.11 -0.22
N ARG A 273 19.68 -25.07 -1.13
CA ARG A 273 18.69 -25.48 -2.14
C ARG A 273 17.41 -26.04 -1.50
N ALA A 274 17.53 -26.80 -0.41
CA ALA A 274 16.39 -27.34 0.30
C ALA A 274 15.58 -26.21 0.98
N ARG A 275 16.25 -25.24 1.63
CA ARG A 275 15.61 -24.05 2.22
C ARG A 275 14.81 -23.26 1.19
N MET A 276 15.42 -22.97 0.03
CA MET A 276 14.72 -22.25 -1.06
C MET A 276 13.45 -22.99 -1.50
N MET A 277 13.53 -24.32 -1.63
CA MET A 277 12.35 -25.14 -1.94
C MET A 277 11.32 -25.12 -0.80
N THR A 278 11.75 -25.15 0.46
CA THR A 278 10.86 -25.03 1.62
C THR A 278 10.11 -23.70 1.61
N PHE A 279 10.80 -22.58 1.44
CA PHE A 279 10.16 -21.26 1.34
C PHE A 279 9.21 -21.16 0.15
N TYR A 280 9.61 -21.68 -1.01
CA TYR A 280 8.74 -21.70 -2.18
C TYR A 280 7.45 -22.46 -1.93
N LYS A 281 7.55 -23.68 -1.36
CA LYS A 281 6.39 -24.53 -1.05
C LYS A 281 5.49 -23.90 0.01
N ASP A 282 6.08 -23.40 1.10
CA ASP A 282 5.34 -22.78 2.19
C ASP A 282 4.60 -21.53 1.67
N LEU A 283 5.30 -20.63 0.98
CA LEU A 283 4.71 -19.40 0.45
C LEU A 283 3.63 -19.69 -0.61
N LEU A 284 3.86 -20.65 -1.50
CA LEU A 284 2.86 -21.02 -2.51
C LEU A 284 1.61 -21.60 -1.87
N SER A 285 1.78 -22.46 -0.86
CA SER A 285 0.66 -23.04 -0.11
C SER A 285 -0.11 -21.94 0.63
N VAL A 286 0.59 -21.01 1.30
CA VAL A 286 -0.05 -19.88 1.99
C VAL A 286 -0.86 -19.03 1.02
N HIS A 287 -0.34 -18.69 -0.17
CA HIS A 287 -1.09 -17.88 -1.14
C HIS A 287 -2.27 -18.64 -1.78
N ILE A 288 -2.11 -19.94 -2.09
CA ILE A 288 -3.21 -20.77 -2.59
C ILE A 288 -4.32 -20.87 -1.53
N ASP A 289 -3.96 -21.25 -0.30
CA ASP A 289 -4.93 -21.47 0.76
C ASP A 289 -5.52 -20.16 1.29
N SER A 290 -4.88 -19.01 1.08
CA SER A 290 -5.45 -17.67 1.33
C SER A 290 -6.33 -17.15 0.20
N ASN A 291 -6.52 -17.94 -0.86
CA ASN A 291 -7.25 -17.52 -2.06
C ASN A 291 -6.71 -16.22 -2.68
N ASN A 292 -5.39 -16.09 -2.81
CA ASN A 292 -4.75 -14.86 -3.27
C ASN A 292 -5.26 -14.41 -4.65
N PRO A 293 -5.84 -13.19 -4.80
CA PRO A 293 -6.46 -12.74 -6.05
C PRO A 293 -5.48 -12.68 -7.23
N SER A 294 -4.27 -12.18 -7.00
CA SER A 294 -3.23 -12.11 -8.06
C SER A 294 -2.84 -13.50 -8.57
N LEU A 295 -2.68 -14.47 -7.67
CA LEU A 295 -2.35 -15.84 -8.06
C LEU A 295 -3.54 -16.53 -8.75
N ARG A 296 -4.77 -16.35 -8.25
CA ARG A 296 -5.99 -16.88 -8.88
C ARG A 296 -6.15 -16.38 -10.31
N SER A 297 -6.13 -15.06 -10.49
CA SER A 297 -6.26 -14.42 -11.81
C SER A 297 -5.16 -14.90 -12.77
N TYR A 298 -3.94 -15.08 -12.27
CA TYR A 298 -2.85 -15.64 -13.07
C TYR A 298 -3.10 -17.09 -13.51
N LEU A 299 -3.57 -17.94 -12.60
CA LEU A 299 -3.92 -19.34 -12.91
C LEU A 299 -5.10 -19.42 -13.89
N GLU A 300 -6.11 -18.57 -13.74
CA GLU A 300 -7.24 -18.44 -14.68
C GLU A 300 -6.75 -17.99 -16.05
N THR A 301 -5.84 -17.01 -16.12
CA THR A 301 -5.21 -16.58 -17.39
C THR A 301 -4.46 -17.73 -18.07
N ILE A 302 -3.75 -18.58 -17.31
CA ILE A 302 -3.07 -19.76 -17.86
C ILE A 302 -4.09 -20.77 -18.40
N ARG A 303 -5.17 -21.03 -17.65
CA ARG A 303 -6.25 -21.94 -18.06
C ARG A 303 -6.90 -21.45 -19.35
N ASP A 304 -7.25 -20.18 -19.42
CA ASP A 304 -7.96 -19.60 -20.56
C ASP A 304 -7.04 -19.48 -21.78
N GLY A 305 -5.77 -19.09 -21.58
CA GLY A 305 -4.74 -19.07 -22.62
C GLY A 305 -4.37 -20.45 -23.17
N GLN A 306 -4.51 -21.52 -22.37
CA GLN A 306 -4.41 -22.89 -22.89
C GLN A 306 -5.53 -23.19 -23.89
N GLY A 307 -6.74 -22.71 -23.66
CA GLY A 307 -7.84 -22.87 -24.62
C GLY A 307 -7.52 -22.21 -25.97
N LEU A 308 -6.89 -21.03 -25.95
CA LEU A 308 -6.40 -20.37 -27.17
C LEU A 308 -5.26 -21.16 -27.83
N ALA A 309 -4.32 -21.71 -27.05
CA ALA A 309 -3.26 -22.57 -27.59
C ALA A 309 -3.83 -23.81 -28.30
N ASP A 310 -4.88 -24.42 -27.75
CA ASP A 310 -5.55 -25.58 -28.34
C ASP A 310 -6.22 -25.22 -29.69
N MET A 311 -6.81 -24.02 -29.79
CA MET A 311 -7.36 -23.50 -31.06
C MET A 311 -6.24 -23.27 -32.09
N VAL A 312 -5.12 -22.68 -31.69
CA VAL A 312 -3.97 -22.45 -32.57
C VAL A 312 -3.37 -23.78 -33.05
N ASP A 313 -3.28 -24.79 -32.19
CA ASP A 313 -2.81 -26.13 -32.56
C ASP A 313 -3.74 -26.83 -33.58
N ALA A 314 -5.05 -26.57 -33.50
CA ALA A 314 -6.06 -27.17 -34.37
C ALA A 314 -6.23 -26.44 -35.72
N ASP A 315 -6.37 -25.11 -35.67
CA ASP A 315 -6.85 -24.28 -36.78
C ASP A 315 -5.82 -23.23 -37.25
N GLY A 316 -4.69 -23.10 -36.54
CA GLY A 316 -3.62 -22.14 -36.84
C GLY A 316 -3.88 -20.75 -36.27
N LEU A 317 -2.83 -19.91 -36.24
CA LEU A 317 -2.85 -18.59 -35.59
C LEU A 317 -3.84 -17.60 -36.25
N ASP A 318 -4.06 -17.71 -37.57
CA ASP A 318 -4.94 -16.82 -38.33
C ASP A 318 -6.44 -17.03 -38.02
N SER A 319 -6.78 -18.04 -37.21
CA SER A 319 -8.15 -18.31 -36.75
C SER A 319 -8.61 -17.42 -35.60
N LEU A 320 -7.66 -16.81 -34.87
CA LEU A 320 -7.96 -15.96 -33.71
C LEU A 320 -8.49 -14.59 -34.16
N SER A 321 -9.43 -14.04 -33.39
CA SER A 321 -9.80 -12.63 -33.50
C SER A 321 -8.64 -11.72 -33.05
N ASP A 322 -8.68 -10.43 -33.39
CA ASP A 322 -7.66 -9.48 -32.93
C ASP A 322 -7.56 -9.46 -31.39
N GLU A 323 -8.71 -9.52 -30.70
CA GLU A 323 -8.74 -9.58 -29.23
C GLU A 323 -8.16 -10.89 -28.68
N ASP A 324 -8.53 -12.03 -29.29
CA ASP A 324 -7.99 -13.32 -28.87
C ASP A 324 -6.49 -13.44 -29.14
N ARG A 325 -5.99 -12.77 -30.18
CA ARG A 325 -4.57 -12.69 -30.48
C ARG A 325 -3.82 -11.90 -29.41
N ASP A 326 -4.36 -10.76 -28.98
CA ASP A 326 -3.77 -9.98 -27.88
C ASP A 326 -3.76 -10.80 -26.57
N ARG A 327 -4.85 -11.51 -26.26
CA ARG A 327 -4.93 -12.43 -25.12
C ARG A 327 -3.89 -13.55 -25.22
N PHE A 328 -3.73 -14.12 -26.40
CA PHE A 328 -2.77 -15.19 -26.66
C PHE A 328 -1.32 -14.71 -26.51
N ASP A 329 -0.98 -13.54 -27.05
CA ASP A 329 0.34 -12.93 -26.89
C ASP A 329 0.66 -12.65 -25.41
N SER A 330 -0.31 -12.14 -24.66
CA SER A 330 -0.19 -11.99 -23.20
C SER A 330 0.04 -13.32 -22.48
N PHE A 331 -0.66 -14.39 -22.89
CA PHE A 331 -0.42 -15.73 -22.38
C PHE A 331 1.01 -16.23 -22.69
N LEU A 332 1.50 -16.05 -23.91
CA LEU A 332 2.86 -16.45 -24.30
C LEU A 332 3.94 -15.67 -23.53
N GLY A 333 3.71 -14.37 -23.26
CA GLY A 333 4.59 -13.55 -22.42
C GLY A 333 4.75 -14.15 -21.02
N LYS A 334 3.65 -14.55 -20.38
CA LYS A 334 3.66 -15.23 -19.07
C LYS A 334 4.38 -16.58 -19.12
N MET A 335 4.11 -17.41 -20.13
CA MET A 335 4.78 -18.70 -20.31
C MET A 335 6.29 -18.55 -20.49
N ARG A 336 6.72 -17.57 -21.28
CA ARG A 336 8.13 -17.22 -21.48
C ARG A 336 8.80 -16.86 -20.16
N ARG A 337 8.17 -15.99 -19.35
CA ARG A 337 8.73 -15.59 -18.06
C ARG A 337 8.86 -16.77 -17.10
N LEU A 338 7.87 -17.67 -17.05
CA LEU A 338 7.95 -18.91 -16.26
C LEU A 338 9.06 -19.83 -16.75
N TYR A 339 9.21 -20.02 -18.06
CA TYR A 339 10.32 -20.78 -18.62
C TYR A 339 11.67 -20.21 -18.17
N MET A 340 11.88 -18.90 -18.35
CA MET A 340 13.14 -18.23 -17.99
C MET A 340 13.45 -18.27 -16.48
N THR A 341 12.42 -18.22 -15.61
CA THR A 341 12.61 -18.32 -14.15
C THR A 341 12.82 -19.75 -13.65
N SER A 342 12.51 -20.76 -14.48
CA SER A 342 12.55 -22.15 -14.10
C SER A 342 13.95 -22.76 -14.07
N LEU A 343 14.07 -23.96 -13.50
CA LEU A 343 15.31 -24.75 -13.58
C LEU A 343 15.64 -25.15 -15.03
N LEU A 344 14.63 -25.42 -15.86
CA LEU A 344 14.82 -25.80 -17.27
C LEU A 344 15.45 -24.66 -18.07
N GLY A 345 14.94 -23.43 -17.91
CA GLY A 345 15.50 -22.24 -18.55
C GLY A 345 16.92 -21.93 -18.08
N ARG A 346 17.21 -22.15 -16.78
CA ARG A 346 18.58 -21.99 -16.25
C ARG A 346 19.58 -23.01 -16.81
N ILE A 347 19.16 -24.26 -17.02
CA ILE A 347 20.05 -25.34 -17.51
C ILE A 347 20.26 -25.25 -19.02
N HIS A 348 19.19 -25.05 -19.80
CA HIS A 348 19.26 -25.08 -21.26
C HIS A 348 19.54 -23.70 -21.88
N GLY A 349 19.58 -22.65 -21.06
CA GLY A 349 19.69 -21.26 -21.51
C GLY A 349 18.34 -20.71 -21.99
N THR A 350 18.28 -19.39 -22.12
CA THR A 350 17.05 -18.69 -22.54
C THR A 350 16.77 -18.90 -24.03
N GLY A 351 17.78 -19.02 -24.89
CA GLY A 351 17.63 -19.39 -26.30
C GLY A 351 16.55 -18.60 -27.05
N ALA A 352 15.97 -19.18 -28.11
CA ALA A 352 14.84 -18.55 -28.82
C ALA A 352 13.56 -18.49 -27.96
N ALA A 353 13.38 -19.42 -27.03
CA ALA A 353 12.22 -19.49 -26.15
C ALA A 353 12.12 -18.29 -25.18
N GLY A 354 13.26 -17.66 -24.85
CA GLY A 354 13.36 -16.52 -23.94
C GLY A 354 13.45 -15.16 -24.63
N VAL A 355 13.41 -15.11 -25.97
CA VAL A 355 13.45 -13.85 -26.74
C VAL A 355 12.05 -13.49 -27.22
N GLU A 356 11.73 -12.20 -27.18
CA GLU A 356 10.51 -11.65 -27.76
C GLU A 356 10.65 -11.65 -29.29
N THR A 357 9.87 -12.50 -29.94
CA THR A 357 9.82 -12.67 -31.40
C THR A 357 8.36 -12.64 -31.85
N ASP A 358 8.14 -12.64 -33.17
CA ASP A 358 6.81 -12.87 -33.75
C ASP A 358 6.07 -14.03 -33.05
N THR A 359 4.76 -13.86 -32.85
CA THR A 359 3.88 -14.77 -32.11
C THR A 359 4.06 -16.24 -32.51
N SER A 360 4.13 -16.53 -33.81
CA SER A 360 4.24 -17.89 -34.33
C SER A 360 5.59 -18.53 -33.98
N ALA A 361 6.68 -17.78 -34.20
CA ALA A 361 8.02 -18.23 -33.86
C ALA A 361 8.21 -18.39 -32.34
N GLY A 362 7.64 -17.46 -31.56
CA GLY A 362 7.68 -17.47 -30.10
C GLY A 362 6.93 -18.67 -29.52
N TYR A 363 5.76 -18.97 -30.07
CA TYR A 363 4.96 -20.13 -29.69
C TYR A 363 5.71 -21.45 -29.90
N ALA A 364 6.27 -21.66 -31.09
CA ALA A 364 7.03 -22.87 -31.43
C ALA A 364 8.27 -23.03 -30.54
N ALA A 365 9.01 -21.94 -30.30
CA ALA A 365 10.19 -21.95 -29.45
C ALA A 365 9.85 -22.30 -27.99
N LEU A 366 8.74 -21.78 -27.47
CA LEU A 366 8.28 -22.10 -26.11
C LEU A 366 7.85 -23.56 -25.97
N ARG A 367 7.10 -24.11 -26.93
CA ARG A 367 6.76 -25.54 -26.93
C ARG A 367 8.02 -26.40 -26.85
N GLN A 368 9.00 -26.10 -27.71
CA GLN A 368 10.27 -26.83 -27.73
C GLN A 368 11.05 -26.68 -26.41
N GLY A 369 11.20 -25.45 -25.91
CA GLY A 369 11.96 -25.16 -24.69
C GLY A 369 11.35 -25.80 -23.44
N LEU A 370 10.02 -25.84 -23.36
CA LEU A 370 9.29 -26.52 -22.29
C LEU A 370 9.27 -28.04 -22.47
N GLY A 371 9.57 -28.54 -23.67
CA GLY A 371 9.50 -29.97 -24.02
C GLY A 371 8.08 -30.47 -24.20
N ILE A 372 7.17 -29.60 -24.66
CA ILE A 372 5.77 -29.91 -24.95
C ILE A 372 5.71 -30.63 -26.30
N VAL A 373 5.19 -31.85 -26.29
CA VAL A 373 4.97 -32.70 -27.47
C VAL A 373 3.48 -32.80 -27.80
N ASP A 374 3.14 -33.41 -28.93
CA ASP A 374 1.74 -33.60 -29.33
C ASP A 374 0.93 -34.33 -28.25
N GLY A 375 -0.20 -33.73 -27.85
CA GLY A 375 -1.05 -34.22 -26.76
C GLY A 375 -0.63 -33.79 -25.34
N ASP A 376 0.46 -33.03 -25.19
CA ASP A 376 0.83 -32.35 -23.96
C ASP A 376 0.41 -30.86 -24.00
N SER A 377 0.35 -30.21 -22.83
CA SER A 377 -0.15 -28.83 -22.71
C SER A 377 0.77 -27.94 -21.88
N PHE A 378 0.72 -26.63 -22.13
CA PHE A 378 1.42 -25.64 -21.31
C PHE A 378 0.93 -25.72 -19.87
N SER A 379 -0.39 -25.74 -19.66
CA SER A 379 -1.00 -25.85 -18.33
C SER A 379 -0.46 -27.04 -17.53
N ARG A 380 -0.39 -28.23 -18.15
CA ARG A 380 0.17 -29.43 -17.51
C ARG A 380 1.65 -29.25 -17.19
N ARG A 381 2.44 -28.75 -18.14
CA ARG A 381 3.89 -28.57 -17.95
C ARG A 381 4.22 -27.56 -16.85
N ILE A 382 3.50 -26.44 -16.81
CA ILE A 382 3.63 -25.45 -15.75
C ILE A 382 3.22 -26.03 -14.39
N ALA A 383 2.10 -26.76 -14.32
CA ALA A 383 1.69 -27.42 -13.09
C ALA A 383 2.75 -28.42 -12.59
N GLU A 384 3.36 -29.21 -13.48
CA GLU A 384 4.45 -30.12 -13.12
C GLU A 384 5.69 -29.42 -12.56
N MET A 385 6.01 -28.22 -13.06
CA MET A 385 7.20 -27.47 -12.65
C MET A 385 6.99 -26.70 -11.34
N PHE A 386 5.81 -26.11 -11.15
CA PHE A 386 5.57 -25.13 -10.09
C PHE A 386 4.57 -25.61 -9.02
N LEU A 387 3.55 -26.40 -9.39
CA LEU A 387 2.50 -26.83 -8.46
C LEU A 387 2.75 -28.23 -7.86
N LYS A 388 3.39 -29.13 -8.62
CA LYS A 388 3.74 -30.48 -8.16
C LYS A 388 4.57 -30.54 -6.87
N PRO A 389 5.50 -29.59 -6.57
CA PRO A 389 6.21 -29.56 -5.30
C PRO A 389 5.30 -29.53 -4.06
N ILE A 390 4.11 -28.94 -4.18
CA ILE A 390 3.10 -28.86 -3.11
C ILE A 390 1.95 -29.88 -3.28
N GLY A 391 2.16 -30.90 -4.11
CA GLY A 391 1.19 -31.98 -4.31
C GLY A 391 0.11 -31.73 -5.37
N ILE A 392 0.08 -30.57 -6.01
CA ILE A 392 -0.98 -30.21 -6.97
C ILE A 392 -0.55 -30.57 -8.40
N GLY A 393 -1.39 -31.30 -9.13
CA GLY A 393 -1.07 -31.86 -10.44
C GLY A 393 -1.52 -31.05 -11.66
N SER A 394 -2.40 -30.06 -11.47
CA SER A 394 -3.00 -29.28 -12.56
C SER A 394 -3.33 -27.86 -12.10
N ILE A 395 -3.55 -26.96 -13.07
CA ILE A 395 -4.04 -25.60 -12.82
C ILE A 395 -5.43 -25.63 -12.17
N ASP A 396 -6.35 -26.45 -12.69
CA ASP A 396 -7.69 -26.62 -12.11
C ASP A 396 -7.65 -27.15 -10.68
N GLY A 397 -6.74 -28.08 -10.38
CA GLY A 397 -6.56 -28.59 -9.02
C GLY A 397 -6.04 -27.53 -8.04
N ALA A 398 -5.28 -26.54 -8.51
CA ALA A 398 -4.91 -25.39 -7.70
C ALA A 398 -6.13 -24.50 -7.43
N LEU A 399 -6.87 -24.13 -8.48
CA LEU A 399 -8.09 -23.32 -8.35
C LEU A 399 -9.14 -23.97 -7.44
N GLU A 400 -9.31 -25.29 -7.53
CA GLU A 400 -10.15 -26.08 -6.65
C GLU A 400 -9.67 -26.02 -5.19
N ARG A 401 -8.37 -26.20 -4.94
CA ARG A 401 -7.81 -26.07 -3.58
C ARG A 401 -8.02 -24.67 -2.99
N MET A 402 -7.81 -23.62 -3.79
CA MET A 402 -8.06 -22.23 -3.36
C MET A 402 -9.51 -22.05 -2.91
N GLU A 403 -10.46 -22.60 -3.67
CA GLU A 403 -11.88 -22.50 -3.37
C GLU A 403 -12.29 -23.36 -2.17
N LEU A 404 -11.81 -24.61 -2.07
CA LEU A 404 -12.08 -25.49 -0.95
C LEU A 404 -11.58 -24.90 0.38
N ALA A 405 -10.35 -24.37 0.41
CA ALA A 405 -9.80 -23.74 1.61
C ALA A 405 -10.67 -22.57 2.09
N ARG A 406 -11.17 -21.75 1.15
CA ARG A 406 -12.09 -20.63 1.43
C ARG A 406 -13.43 -21.12 1.98
N VAL A 407 -14.07 -22.10 1.31
CA VAL A 407 -15.37 -22.65 1.70
C VAL A 407 -15.30 -23.33 3.07
N ASP A 408 -14.27 -24.15 3.32
CA ASP A 408 -14.09 -24.83 4.60
C ASP A 408 -13.87 -23.85 5.75
N ALA A 409 -13.10 -22.78 5.52
CA ALA A 409 -12.91 -21.71 6.49
C ALA A 409 -14.22 -20.96 6.77
N ASP A 410 -15.00 -20.64 5.74
CA ASP A 410 -16.28 -19.93 5.86
C ASP A 410 -17.27 -20.74 6.70
N ILE A 411 -17.47 -22.02 6.36
CA ILE A 411 -18.36 -22.94 7.10
C ILE A 411 -17.94 -23.04 8.56
N ARG A 412 -16.64 -23.22 8.82
CA ARG A 412 -16.09 -23.32 10.18
C ARG A 412 -16.35 -22.05 10.97
N ASN A 413 -16.09 -20.89 10.39
CA ASN A 413 -16.21 -19.59 11.03
C ASN A 413 -17.69 -19.23 11.31
N ARG A 414 -18.61 -19.58 10.40
CA ARG A 414 -20.06 -19.44 10.61
C ARG A 414 -20.56 -20.35 11.73
N THR A 415 -20.20 -21.63 11.68
CA THR A 415 -20.55 -22.63 12.71
C THR A 415 -20.11 -22.18 14.10
N TRP A 416 -18.96 -21.50 14.18
CA TRP A 416 -18.47 -20.94 15.42
C TRP A 416 -19.31 -19.75 15.90
N ALA A 417 -19.67 -18.82 15.01
CA ALA A 417 -20.43 -17.62 15.36
C ALA A 417 -21.87 -17.93 15.79
N GLU A 418 -22.52 -18.88 15.11
CA GLU A 418 -23.90 -19.32 15.39
C GLU A 418 -24.08 -19.95 16.78
N GLN A 419 -23.00 -20.44 17.40
CA GLN A 419 -23.05 -20.99 18.75
C GLN A 419 -23.28 -19.92 19.84
N GLY A 420 -23.28 -18.63 19.49
CA GLY A 420 -23.68 -17.52 20.36
C GLY A 420 -22.84 -17.38 21.63
N ARG A 421 -21.62 -17.95 21.63
CA ARG A 421 -20.70 -17.96 22.76
C ARG A 421 -19.46 -17.15 22.41
N SER A 422 -18.90 -16.43 23.39
CA SER A 422 -17.59 -15.79 23.24
C SER A 422 -16.54 -16.81 22.77
N PRO A 423 -15.52 -16.37 21.99
CA PRO A 423 -14.41 -17.22 21.58
C PRO A 423 -13.90 -18.09 22.73
N ARG A 424 -14.06 -19.41 22.60
CA ARG A 424 -13.45 -20.35 23.53
C ARG A 424 -12.03 -20.64 23.07
N ILE A 425 -11.11 -19.89 23.64
CA ILE A 425 -9.68 -20.14 23.51
C ILE A 425 -9.32 -21.35 24.39
N LYS A 426 -8.50 -22.25 23.87
CA LYS A 426 -7.93 -23.39 24.61
C LYS A 426 -6.41 -23.37 24.55
N GLU A 427 -5.78 -24.20 25.38
CA GLU A 427 -4.35 -24.46 25.28
C GLU A 427 -3.96 -24.92 23.86
N GLY A 428 -2.89 -24.35 23.34
CA GLY A 428 -2.36 -24.62 22.00
C GLY A 428 -2.87 -23.68 20.91
N ASP A 429 -3.98 -22.97 21.13
CA ASP A 429 -4.43 -21.92 20.20
C ASP A 429 -3.39 -20.79 20.11
N LEU A 430 -3.38 -20.09 18.99
CA LEU A 430 -2.41 -19.03 18.72
C LEU A 430 -3.09 -17.67 18.62
N VAL A 431 -2.39 -16.64 19.08
CA VAL A 431 -2.80 -15.25 19.01
C VAL A 431 -1.71 -14.41 18.35
N LYS A 432 -2.11 -13.55 17.41
CA LYS A 432 -1.20 -12.61 16.74
C LYS A 432 -1.77 -11.20 16.70
N SER A 433 -1.04 -10.24 17.28
CA SER A 433 -1.37 -8.81 17.21
C SER A 433 -0.92 -8.18 15.90
N PHE A 434 -1.72 -7.27 15.35
CA PHE A 434 -1.40 -6.53 14.12
C PHE A 434 -2.16 -5.20 14.06
N GLY A 435 -1.68 -4.27 13.24
CA GLY A 435 -2.40 -3.04 12.93
C GLY A 435 -3.49 -3.30 11.89
N GLY A 436 -4.72 -2.90 12.16
CA GLY A 436 -5.89 -3.15 11.32
C GLY A 436 -5.78 -2.53 9.92
N GLN A 437 -4.88 -1.55 9.70
CA GLN A 437 -4.57 -1.06 8.35
C GLN A 437 -3.98 -2.13 7.42
N TYR A 438 -3.41 -3.22 7.97
CA TYR A 438 -2.83 -4.31 7.20
C TYR A 438 -3.82 -5.48 6.97
N LEU A 439 -5.06 -5.37 7.44
CA LEU A 439 -6.03 -6.46 7.39
C LEU A 439 -6.23 -6.97 5.96
N GLN A 440 -6.54 -6.08 5.00
CA GLN A 440 -6.68 -6.44 3.59
C GLN A 440 -5.48 -7.25 3.06
N SER A 441 -4.26 -6.74 3.25
CA SER A 441 -3.06 -7.42 2.75
C SER A 441 -2.86 -8.80 3.39
N ILE A 442 -3.23 -8.97 4.66
CA ILE A 442 -3.16 -10.27 5.34
C ILE A 442 -4.23 -11.21 4.82
N LEU A 443 -5.46 -10.73 4.59
CA LEU A 443 -6.54 -11.54 4.02
C LEU A 443 -6.14 -12.09 2.64
N GLU A 444 -5.54 -11.24 1.80
CA GLU A 444 -5.14 -11.61 0.44
C GLU A 444 -3.87 -12.48 0.38
N ASN A 445 -2.86 -12.21 1.21
CA ASN A 445 -1.54 -12.85 1.11
C ASN A 445 -1.26 -13.89 2.21
N GLY A 446 -2.13 -14.00 3.21
CA GLY A 446 -1.84 -14.69 4.46
C GLY A 446 -0.96 -13.86 5.40
N SER A 447 -0.73 -14.39 6.60
CA SER A 447 0.21 -13.79 7.55
C SER A 447 1.60 -14.39 7.34
N VAL A 448 2.44 -13.69 6.59
CA VAL A 448 3.79 -14.14 6.21
C VAL A 448 4.89 -13.41 7.00
N ALA A 449 6.07 -14.03 7.06
CA ALA A 449 7.27 -13.43 7.64
C ALA A 449 7.65 -12.14 6.88
N LYS A 450 8.35 -11.24 7.57
CA LYS A 450 8.68 -9.92 7.01
C LYS A 450 9.53 -10.01 5.74
N GLU A 451 10.30 -11.09 5.59
CA GLU A 451 11.10 -11.35 4.40
C GLU A 451 10.25 -11.57 3.12
N PHE A 452 8.99 -11.95 3.27
CA PHE A 452 8.05 -12.25 2.19
C PHE A 452 7.01 -11.15 1.97
N LEU A 453 7.23 -9.94 2.50
CA LEU A 453 6.36 -8.78 2.22
C LEU A 453 6.70 -8.07 0.91
N GLY A 454 7.47 -8.73 0.04
CA GLY A 454 7.89 -8.23 -1.26
C GLY A 454 8.69 -6.96 -1.14
N ALA A 455 8.05 -5.85 -1.48
CA ALA A 455 8.71 -4.58 -1.55
C ALA A 455 9.22 -4.08 -0.19
N ILE A 456 8.36 -4.12 0.83
CA ILE A 456 8.70 -3.69 2.20
C ILE A 456 9.42 -4.76 3.01
N SER A 457 10.10 -5.68 2.33
CA SER A 457 10.77 -6.81 2.94
C SER A 457 11.89 -6.35 3.86
N ARG A 458 11.85 -6.83 5.10
CA ARG A 458 12.88 -6.62 6.11
C ARG A 458 13.03 -7.89 6.94
N SER A 459 14.09 -7.98 7.70
CA SER A 459 14.33 -9.09 8.61
C SER A 459 14.43 -8.55 10.04
N ASP A 460 13.96 -9.32 11.01
CA ASP A 460 14.02 -8.97 12.42
C ASP A 460 14.84 -9.99 13.22
N PHE A 461 14.64 -10.04 14.54
CA PHE A 461 15.37 -10.94 15.43
C PHE A 461 14.97 -12.41 15.29
N THR A 462 13.89 -12.70 14.56
CA THR A 462 13.25 -14.01 14.37
C THR A 462 13.09 -14.23 12.85
N PRO A 463 14.17 -14.65 12.18
CA PRO A 463 14.21 -14.63 10.73
C PRO A 463 13.35 -15.75 10.12
N PHE A 464 12.64 -15.39 9.06
CA PHE A 464 11.85 -16.31 8.22
C PHE A 464 10.64 -16.95 8.90
N ASP A 465 10.15 -16.37 10.00
CA ASP A 465 8.92 -16.81 10.64
C ASP A 465 7.96 -15.64 10.88
N THR A 466 6.68 -16.00 11.09
CA THR A 466 5.68 -15.05 11.58
C THR A 466 5.48 -15.27 13.06
N ASP A 467 5.69 -14.21 13.84
CA ASP A 467 5.55 -14.24 15.29
C ASP A 467 4.12 -14.51 15.72
N VAL A 468 3.94 -15.44 16.64
CA VAL A 468 2.66 -15.76 17.29
C VAL A 468 2.87 -16.01 18.78
N SER A 469 1.80 -15.85 19.55
CA SER A 469 1.76 -16.24 20.96
C SER A 469 0.89 -17.47 21.12
N MET A 470 1.45 -18.55 21.65
CA MET A 470 0.70 -19.77 21.95
C MET A 470 0.09 -19.68 23.34
N VAL A 471 -1.22 -19.96 23.43
CA VAL A 471 -1.98 -19.97 24.68
C VAL A 471 -1.62 -21.20 25.50
N LYS A 472 -1.27 -20.98 26.77
CA LYS A 472 -0.96 -22.02 27.76
C LYS A 472 -2.09 -22.17 28.76
N ASN A 473 -2.10 -23.28 29.49
CA ASN A 473 -3.11 -23.51 30.54
C ASN A 473 -3.16 -22.39 31.59
N ASP A 474 -2.02 -21.82 31.97
CA ASP A 474 -1.96 -20.74 32.98
C ASP A 474 -2.51 -19.39 32.45
N ASP A 475 -2.61 -19.23 31.13
CA ASP A 475 -3.19 -18.06 30.49
C ASP A 475 -4.73 -18.11 30.53
N LEU A 476 -5.32 -19.31 30.58
CA LEU A 476 -6.76 -19.48 30.54
C LEU A 476 -7.44 -18.85 31.78
N ALA A 477 -8.55 -18.17 31.54
CA ALA A 477 -9.43 -17.62 32.56
C ALA A 477 -10.87 -18.13 32.39
N SER A 478 -11.79 -17.71 33.27
CA SER A 478 -13.21 -18.07 33.17
C SER A 478 -13.91 -17.46 31.94
N ASP A 479 -13.35 -16.38 31.39
CA ASP A 479 -13.88 -15.66 30.24
C ASP A 479 -12.76 -15.25 29.27
N LEU A 480 -13.18 -14.76 28.10
CA LEU A 480 -12.28 -14.31 27.05
C LEU A 480 -11.41 -13.14 27.52
N SER A 481 -12.02 -12.13 28.12
CA SER A 481 -11.33 -10.90 28.54
C SER A 481 -10.17 -11.19 29.49
N GLY A 482 -10.39 -12.04 30.50
CA GLY A 482 -9.37 -12.48 31.43
C GLY A 482 -8.24 -13.24 30.74
N THR A 483 -8.55 -14.07 29.74
CA THR A 483 -7.55 -14.79 28.95
C THR A 483 -6.73 -13.83 28.08
N LEU A 484 -7.40 -12.95 27.32
CA LEU A 484 -6.75 -11.97 26.45
C LEU A 484 -5.86 -11.00 27.24
N SER A 485 -6.25 -10.63 28.47
CA SER A 485 -5.48 -9.72 29.33
C SER A 485 -4.10 -10.25 29.73
N LYS A 486 -3.88 -11.56 29.66
CA LYS A 486 -2.59 -12.21 29.96
C LYS A 486 -1.73 -12.44 28.72
N LEU A 487 -2.31 -12.31 27.54
CA LEU A 487 -1.64 -12.49 26.26
C LEU A 487 -1.11 -11.13 25.76
N PRO A 488 -0.03 -11.10 24.95
CA PRO A 488 0.51 -9.88 24.35
C PRO A 488 -0.38 -9.42 23.17
N ILE A 489 -1.63 -9.11 23.47
CA ILE A 489 -2.61 -8.57 22.54
C ILE A 489 -2.44 -7.05 22.47
N PHE A 490 -2.61 -6.50 21.27
CA PHE A 490 -2.46 -5.06 20.95
C PHE A 490 -1.05 -4.47 21.16
N SER A 491 -0.03 -5.31 21.40
CA SER A 491 1.36 -4.85 21.50
C SER A 491 1.90 -4.26 20.19
N TYR A 492 1.29 -4.64 19.05
CA TYR A 492 1.72 -4.26 17.70
C TYR A 492 0.60 -3.63 16.85
N GLY A 493 -0.54 -3.28 17.45
CA GLY A 493 -1.67 -2.68 16.74
C GLY A 493 -3.00 -2.76 17.49
N ASP A 494 -4.09 -2.43 16.81
CA ASP A 494 -5.47 -2.34 17.33
C ASP A 494 -6.32 -3.59 17.06
N MET A 495 -5.76 -4.61 16.42
CA MET A 495 -6.41 -5.90 16.16
C MET A 495 -5.55 -7.09 16.56
N ALA A 496 -6.20 -8.23 16.80
CA ALA A 496 -5.54 -9.52 16.96
C ALA A 496 -6.29 -10.64 16.24
N MET A 497 -5.54 -11.63 15.74
CA MET A 497 -6.07 -12.84 15.13
C MET A 497 -6.04 -13.99 16.12
N LEU A 498 -7.10 -14.78 16.13
CA LEU A 498 -7.17 -16.06 16.82
C LEU A 498 -7.05 -17.19 15.78
N VAL A 499 -6.10 -18.09 15.98
CA VAL A 499 -5.89 -19.28 15.13
C VAL A 499 -6.03 -20.52 16.02
N SER A 500 -7.12 -21.27 15.84
CA SER A 500 -7.39 -22.46 16.66
C SER A 500 -6.46 -23.61 16.30
N ASP A 501 -5.89 -24.32 17.28
CA ASP A 501 -5.14 -25.56 17.03
C ASP A 501 -6.11 -26.69 16.71
N ARG A 502 -6.14 -27.08 15.43
CA ARG A 502 -6.93 -28.18 14.87
C ARG A 502 -6.04 -29.37 14.47
N GLY A 503 -4.77 -29.36 14.87
CA GLY A 503 -3.77 -30.35 14.48
C GLY A 503 -3.11 -30.07 13.13
N GLN A 504 -3.24 -28.85 12.60
CA GLN A 504 -2.59 -28.37 11.37
C GLN A 504 -1.09 -28.06 11.56
N PHE A 505 -0.65 -27.91 12.81
CA PHE A 505 0.74 -27.62 13.14
C PHE A 505 1.58 -28.88 13.37
N GLN A 506 2.84 -28.78 12.98
CA GLN A 506 3.91 -29.68 13.34
C GLN A 506 4.83 -28.96 14.32
N LYS A 507 4.79 -29.39 15.58
CA LYS A 507 5.59 -28.77 16.65
C LYS A 507 7.02 -29.30 16.57
N THR A 508 8.00 -28.40 16.42
CA THR A 508 9.42 -28.72 16.43
C THR A 508 10.14 -27.92 17.53
N SER A 509 11.34 -28.36 17.90
CA SER A 509 12.17 -27.68 18.88
C SER A 509 13.64 -27.85 18.52
N LYS A 510 14.55 -27.22 19.28
CA LYS A 510 15.99 -27.39 19.06
C LYS A 510 16.46 -28.84 19.23
N ASP A 511 15.76 -29.62 20.05
CA ASP A 511 16.10 -31.02 20.35
C ASP A 511 15.43 -32.02 19.39
N SER A 512 14.65 -31.54 18.42
CA SER A 512 14.02 -32.41 17.43
C SER A 512 15.07 -33.17 16.61
N PRO A 513 14.94 -34.51 16.43
CA PRO A 513 15.93 -35.30 15.71
C PRO A 513 16.11 -34.83 14.26
N ARG A 514 17.37 -34.63 13.84
CA ARG A 514 17.70 -34.19 12.47
C ARG A 514 17.03 -35.03 11.37
N GLY A 515 17.03 -36.36 11.52
CA GLY A 515 16.43 -37.26 10.53
C GLY A 515 14.91 -37.08 10.41
N GLU A 516 14.24 -36.74 11.51
CA GLU A 516 12.81 -36.43 11.51
C GLU A 516 12.55 -35.09 10.81
N LEU A 517 13.29 -34.03 11.17
CA LEU A 517 13.19 -32.72 10.52
C LEU A 517 13.39 -32.80 9.00
N MET A 518 14.41 -33.53 8.54
CA MET A 518 14.67 -33.72 7.11
C MET A 518 13.55 -34.51 6.41
N ARG A 519 13.01 -35.56 7.05
CA ARG A 519 11.90 -36.34 6.49
C ARG A 519 10.64 -35.48 6.35
N GLN A 520 10.38 -34.62 7.32
CA GLN A 520 9.23 -33.72 7.35
C GLN A 520 9.34 -32.66 6.24
N ALA A 521 10.51 -32.04 6.07
CA ALA A 521 10.73 -31.02 5.03
C ALA A 521 10.55 -31.55 3.60
N LEU A 522 10.78 -32.85 3.37
CA LEU A 522 10.60 -33.50 2.07
C LEU A 522 9.13 -33.83 1.74
N GLN A 523 8.19 -33.66 2.69
CA GLN A 523 6.77 -33.87 2.42
C GLN A 523 6.26 -32.88 1.38
N ARG A 524 5.34 -33.34 0.53
CA ARG A 524 4.67 -32.53 -0.49
C ARG A 524 3.53 -31.70 0.11
N GLU A 525 2.88 -32.22 1.14
CA GLU A 525 1.88 -31.52 1.95
C GLU A 525 2.39 -31.43 3.40
N PRO A 526 3.42 -30.63 3.67
CA PRO A 526 3.93 -30.49 5.03
C PRO A 526 2.91 -29.72 5.88
N LYS A 527 2.75 -30.16 7.13
CA LYS A 527 2.10 -29.34 8.15
C LYS A 527 2.92 -28.07 8.41
N MET A 528 2.25 -27.00 8.83
CA MET A 528 2.94 -25.75 9.21
C MET A 528 3.85 -26.01 10.41
N GLU A 529 5.13 -25.69 10.28
CA GLU A 529 6.08 -25.85 11.39
C GLU A 529 5.86 -24.73 12.43
N LEU A 530 5.54 -25.13 13.66
CA LEU A 530 5.41 -24.25 14.81
C LEU A 530 6.54 -24.56 15.79
N PHE A 531 7.35 -23.57 16.14
CA PHE A 531 8.52 -23.78 16.99
C PHE A 531 8.69 -22.67 18.02
N PRO A 532 9.23 -22.96 19.21
CA PRO A 532 9.51 -21.93 20.21
C PRO A 532 10.69 -21.07 19.75
N VAL A 533 10.53 -19.75 19.78
CA VAL A 533 11.58 -18.79 19.39
C VAL A 533 12.72 -18.74 20.43
N THR A 534 12.39 -19.01 21.69
CA THR A 534 13.34 -19.02 22.81
C THR A 534 13.24 -20.32 23.60
N ASN A 535 14.29 -20.66 24.34
CA ASN A 535 14.31 -21.85 25.21
C ASN A 535 13.72 -21.59 26.60
N ASP A 536 13.20 -20.39 26.84
CA ASP A 536 12.73 -19.98 28.16
C ASP A 536 11.42 -20.71 28.49
N VAL A 537 11.51 -21.63 29.45
CA VAL A 537 10.37 -22.38 29.97
C VAL A 537 9.37 -21.38 30.55
N GLY A 538 8.29 -21.11 29.82
CA GLY A 538 7.29 -20.12 30.20
C GLY A 538 7.04 -19.04 29.14
N ASN A 539 7.96 -18.81 28.21
CA ASN A 539 7.76 -17.85 27.12
C ASN A 539 6.64 -18.31 26.15
N PRO A 540 5.57 -17.52 25.93
CA PRO A 540 4.50 -17.87 25.00
C PRO A 540 4.84 -17.57 23.54
N HIS A 541 6.02 -17.03 23.22
CA HIS A 541 6.42 -16.63 21.87
C HIS A 541 6.89 -17.81 21.01
N PHE A 542 6.16 -18.05 19.92
CA PHE A 542 6.44 -19.06 18.91
C PHE A 542 6.55 -18.42 17.52
N GLY A 543 7.24 -19.12 16.63
CA GLY A 543 7.34 -18.81 15.22
C GLY A 543 6.59 -19.84 14.39
N ILE A 544 5.83 -19.38 13.39
CA ILE A 544 5.40 -20.24 12.28
C ILE A 544 6.33 -19.99 11.11
N ARG A 545 7.05 -21.02 10.67
CA ARG A 545 8.00 -20.91 9.55
C ARG A 545 7.27 -20.39 8.30
N THR A 546 7.83 -19.36 7.67
CA THR A 546 7.31 -18.67 6.48
C THR A 546 6.00 -17.90 6.73
N GLY A 547 4.96 -18.54 7.26
CA GLY A 547 3.65 -17.92 7.43
C GLY A 547 2.50 -18.93 7.57
N PHE A 548 1.28 -18.40 7.67
CA PHE A 548 0.04 -19.17 7.63
C PHE A 548 -1.02 -18.47 6.76
N PRO A 549 -1.94 -19.22 6.11
CA PRO A 549 -2.94 -18.62 5.24
C PRO A 549 -4.06 -17.92 6.01
N SER A 550 -4.70 -16.94 5.38
CA SER A 550 -5.82 -16.19 5.98
C SER A 550 -7.00 -17.08 6.37
N THR A 551 -7.18 -18.20 5.66
CA THR A 551 -8.17 -19.24 5.95
C THR A 551 -7.90 -20.01 7.24
N GLU A 552 -6.78 -19.80 7.93
CA GLU A 552 -6.54 -20.33 9.29
C GLU A 552 -7.11 -19.44 10.40
N ILE A 553 -7.41 -18.18 10.08
CA ILE A 553 -7.98 -17.22 11.02
C ILE A 553 -9.38 -17.69 11.40
N SER A 554 -9.55 -17.97 12.70
CA SER A 554 -10.81 -18.46 13.27
C SER A 554 -11.68 -17.32 13.77
N ALA A 555 -11.07 -16.22 14.24
CA ALA A 555 -11.74 -15.00 14.64
C ALA A 555 -10.76 -13.82 14.70
N LEU A 556 -11.30 -12.60 14.62
CA LEU A 556 -10.58 -11.35 14.85
C LEU A 556 -11.08 -10.70 16.15
N VAL A 557 -10.16 -10.14 16.93
CA VAL A 557 -10.45 -9.35 18.12
C VAL A 557 -10.09 -7.89 17.82
N ALA A 558 -11.05 -7.00 17.92
CA ALA A 558 -10.87 -5.57 17.72
C ALA A 558 -10.76 -4.82 19.06
N SER A 559 -9.80 -3.91 19.17
CA SER A 559 -9.75 -2.99 20.31
C SER A 559 -10.86 -1.94 20.18
N GLN A 560 -11.62 -1.71 21.26
CA GLN A 560 -12.63 -0.64 21.28
C GLN A 560 -12.02 0.78 21.30
N SER A 561 -10.69 0.91 21.42
CA SER A 561 -10.00 2.21 21.33
C SER A 561 -10.06 2.72 19.89
N ARG A 562 -11.05 3.56 19.60
CA ARG A 562 -11.14 4.38 18.38
C ARG A 562 -9.91 5.29 18.30
N GLY A 563 -8.83 4.80 17.71
CA GLY A 563 -7.63 5.58 17.41
C GLY A 563 -7.96 6.66 16.38
N ALA A 564 -7.35 7.84 16.54
CA ALA A 564 -7.58 9.01 15.69
C ALA A 564 -6.88 8.92 14.31
N ASP A 565 -6.11 7.88 14.04
CA ASP A 565 -5.41 7.67 12.76
C ASP A 565 -5.38 6.17 12.42
N ARG A 566 -5.75 5.82 11.18
CA ARG A 566 -5.81 4.49 10.50
C ARG A 566 -7.23 3.92 10.32
N LYS A 567 -7.40 3.14 9.22
CA LYS A 567 -8.68 2.65 8.64
C LYS A 567 -9.80 2.47 9.67
N SER A 568 -10.98 3.06 9.40
CA SER A 568 -12.15 2.92 10.27
C SER A 568 -12.58 1.45 10.43
N PHE A 569 -13.23 1.11 11.55
CA PHE A 569 -13.80 -0.23 11.75
C PHE A 569 -14.72 -0.66 10.60
N ASP A 570 -15.54 0.26 10.07
CA ASP A 570 -16.38 0.00 8.90
C ASP A 570 -15.52 -0.39 7.68
N GLY A 571 -14.35 0.24 7.50
CA GLY A 571 -13.40 -0.10 6.45
C GLY A 571 -12.72 -1.45 6.64
N GLN A 572 -12.41 -1.84 7.89
CA GLN A 572 -11.88 -3.17 8.21
C GLN A 572 -12.94 -4.26 7.95
N VAL A 573 -14.20 -4.00 8.27
CA VAL A 573 -15.32 -4.90 7.94
C VAL A 573 -15.50 -5.00 6.42
N ALA A 574 -15.37 -3.89 5.70
CA ALA A 574 -15.41 -3.88 4.23
C ALA A 574 -14.28 -4.73 3.62
N ASP A 575 -13.05 -4.67 4.15
CA ASP A 575 -11.93 -5.53 3.72
C ASP A 575 -12.32 -7.03 3.82
N ILE A 576 -12.99 -7.44 4.91
CA ILE A 576 -13.46 -8.83 5.13
C ILE A 576 -14.55 -9.22 4.11
N ILE A 577 -15.51 -8.33 3.87
CA ILE A 577 -16.62 -8.57 2.93
C ILE A 577 -16.11 -8.67 1.49
N ALA A 578 -15.18 -7.79 1.11
CA ALA A 578 -14.52 -7.79 -0.19
C ALA A 578 -13.84 -9.14 -0.44
N HIS A 579 -13.01 -9.58 0.51
CA HIS A 579 -12.30 -10.86 0.47
C HIS A 579 -13.23 -12.08 0.34
N GLY A 580 -14.46 -11.99 0.87
CA GLY A 580 -15.51 -12.97 0.64
C GLY A 580 -15.40 -14.27 1.41
N LEU A 581 -14.71 -14.22 2.54
CA LEU A 581 -14.67 -15.25 3.56
C LEU A 581 -15.23 -14.63 4.85
N TYR A 582 -16.27 -15.22 5.43
CA TYR A 582 -16.75 -14.78 6.73
C TYR A 582 -15.70 -15.07 7.80
N ILE A 583 -15.23 -14.02 8.48
CA ILE A 583 -14.40 -14.11 9.67
C ILE A 583 -15.11 -13.35 10.79
N PRO A 584 -15.46 -14.01 11.90
CA PRO A 584 -16.13 -13.34 13.00
C PRO A 584 -15.21 -12.30 13.63
N VAL A 585 -15.77 -11.13 13.91
CA VAL A 585 -15.08 -10.05 14.61
C VAL A 585 -15.74 -9.87 15.97
N VAL A 586 -14.94 -9.89 17.04
CA VAL A 586 -15.41 -9.69 18.41
C VAL A 586 -14.68 -8.54 19.09
N ASP A 587 -15.29 -7.97 20.13
CA ASP A 587 -14.58 -7.07 21.03
C ASP A 587 -13.76 -7.84 22.09
N THR A 588 -13.07 -7.11 22.96
CA THR A 588 -12.27 -7.68 24.05
C THR A 588 -13.09 -8.36 25.16
N ALA A 589 -14.41 -8.12 25.22
CA ALA A 589 -15.32 -8.84 26.10
C ALA A 589 -15.85 -10.14 25.44
N GLY A 590 -15.63 -10.31 24.13
CA GLY A 590 -16.10 -11.45 23.35
C GLY A 590 -17.49 -11.26 22.77
N SER A 591 -17.99 -10.02 22.71
CA SER A 591 -19.25 -9.67 22.04
C SER A 591 -19.02 -9.68 20.53
N LEU A 592 -19.94 -10.31 19.78
CA LEU A 592 -19.86 -10.39 18.33
C LEU A 592 -20.18 -9.01 17.70
N LEU A 593 -19.21 -8.45 16.98
CA LEU A 593 -19.32 -7.19 16.26
C LEU A 593 -19.73 -7.39 14.79
N LEU A 594 -19.41 -8.54 14.20
CA LEU A 594 -19.81 -8.92 12.85
C LEU A 594 -20.41 -10.33 12.84
N SER A 595 -21.73 -10.42 12.71
CA SER A 595 -22.44 -11.71 12.59
C SER A 595 -22.43 -12.24 11.15
N PRO A 596 -22.71 -13.54 10.93
CA PRO A 596 -22.86 -14.10 9.59
C PRO A 596 -23.95 -13.37 8.78
N GLU A 597 -25.08 -13.05 9.42
CA GLU A 597 -26.19 -12.34 8.78
C GLU A 597 -25.81 -10.91 8.40
N ALA A 598 -25.07 -10.22 9.27
CA ALA A 598 -24.57 -8.88 8.97
C ALA A 598 -23.56 -8.90 7.81
N PHE A 599 -22.66 -9.90 7.79
CA PHE A 599 -21.74 -10.10 6.67
C PHE A 599 -22.48 -10.34 5.35
N ASP A 600 -23.47 -11.24 5.34
CA ASP A 600 -24.25 -11.55 4.14
C ASP A 600 -25.10 -10.37 3.68
N ASP A 601 -25.70 -9.62 4.60
CA ASP A 601 -26.43 -8.38 4.30
C ASP A 601 -25.52 -7.35 3.64
N CYS A 602 -24.35 -7.10 4.22
CA CYS A 602 -23.38 -6.16 3.67
C CYS A 602 -22.86 -6.63 2.30
N ARG A 603 -22.56 -7.92 2.14
CA ARG A 603 -22.11 -8.49 0.86
C ARG A 603 -23.17 -8.31 -0.22
N ARG A 604 -24.43 -8.62 0.10
CA ARG A 604 -25.57 -8.50 -0.81
C ARG A 604 -25.86 -7.05 -1.19
N ARG A 605 -25.73 -6.11 -0.25
CA ARG A 605 -26.02 -4.69 -0.50
C ARG A 605 -24.86 -4.02 -1.22
N PHE A 606 -23.67 -4.06 -0.65
CA PHE A 606 -22.56 -3.21 -1.11
C PHE A 606 -21.71 -3.84 -2.20
N PHE A 607 -21.62 -5.18 -2.28
CA PHE A 607 -20.73 -5.89 -3.20
C PHE A 607 -21.45 -6.74 -4.26
N SER A 608 -22.76 -6.56 -4.44
CA SER A 608 -23.49 -7.20 -5.54
C SER A 608 -23.04 -6.64 -6.89
N GLY A 609 -22.90 -7.48 -7.90
CA GLY A 609 -22.46 -7.05 -9.23
C GLY A 609 -20.95 -6.83 -9.38
N LEU A 610 -20.14 -7.27 -8.41
CA LEU A 610 -18.67 -7.23 -8.48
C LEU A 610 -18.13 -8.64 -8.59
N GLU A 611 -17.02 -8.82 -9.30
CA GLU A 611 -16.31 -10.10 -9.47
C GLU A 611 -17.24 -11.23 -9.93
N GLY A 612 -18.16 -10.91 -10.87
CA GLY A 612 -19.16 -11.86 -11.37
C GLY A 612 -20.27 -12.25 -10.37
N ARG A 613 -20.36 -11.59 -9.21
CA ARG A 613 -21.44 -11.82 -8.24
C ARG A 613 -22.77 -11.35 -8.82
N PRO A 614 -23.87 -12.10 -8.62
CA PRO A 614 -25.16 -11.73 -9.16
C PRO A 614 -25.63 -10.38 -8.59
N PHE A 615 -26.27 -9.58 -9.44
CA PHE A 615 -26.99 -8.39 -9.04
C PHE A 615 -28.50 -8.68 -9.07
N ALA A 616 -29.22 -8.22 -8.05
CA ALA A 616 -30.67 -8.36 -7.98
C ALA A 616 -31.33 -6.98 -7.87
N TYR A 617 -32.32 -6.72 -8.72
CA TYR A 617 -33.08 -5.48 -8.68
C TYR A 617 -33.91 -5.38 -7.40
N GLY A 618 -33.94 -4.20 -6.79
CA GLY A 618 -34.71 -3.92 -5.58
C GLY A 618 -36.12 -3.46 -5.89
N GLU A 619 -37.14 -4.28 -5.64
CA GLU A 619 -38.53 -3.86 -5.85
C GLU A 619 -39.06 -2.97 -4.72
N SER A 620 -39.84 -1.94 -5.07
CA SER A 620 -40.66 -1.15 -4.15
C SER A 620 -42.13 -1.15 -4.55
N ALA A 621 -43.03 -1.17 -3.56
CA ALA A 621 -44.47 -1.08 -3.80
C ALA A 621 -44.90 0.25 -4.43
N LEU A 622 -44.07 1.30 -4.33
CA LEU A 622 -44.32 2.61 -4.88
C LEU A 622 -43.89 2.75 -6.35
N GLU A 623 -43.34 1.71 -6.99
CA GLU A 623 -42.91 1.79 -8.39
C GLU A 623 -44.05 2.03 -9.38
N SER A 624 -45.28 1.72 -8.99
CA SER A 624 -46.48 2.03 -9.78
C SER A 624 -47.05 3.43 -9.51
N SER A 625 -46.38 4.24 -8.66
CA SER A 625 -46.81 5.60 -8.37
C SER A 625 -46.76 6.48 -9.63
N PRO A 626 -47.81 7.25 -9.95
CA PRO A 626 -47.80 8.15 -11.09
C PRO A 626 -46.65 9.17 -11.08
N GLU A 627 -46.31 9.68 -9.89
CA GLU A 627 -45.19 10.63 -9.71
C GLU A 627 -43.87 9.98 -10.14
N TYR A 628 -43.55 8.81 -9.59
CA TYR A 628 -42.31 8.09 -9.89
C TYR A 628 -42.22 7.68 -11.36
N VAL A 629 -43.30 7.14 -11.92
CA VAL A 629 -43.34 6.72 -13.33
C VAL A 629 -43.13 7.93 -14.25
N SER A 630 -43.76 9.07 -13.95
CA SER A 630 -43.60 10.30 -14.73
C SER A 630 -42.16 10.79 -14.68
N ASP A 631 -41.60 10.94 -13.48
CA ASP A 631 -40.23 11.42 -13.26
C ASP A 631 -39.19 10.53 -13.95
N LEU A 632 -39.33 9.20 -13.84
CA LEU A 632 -38.40 8.24 -14.41
C LEU A 632 -38.47 8.22 -15.94
N THR A 633 -39.68 8.29 -16.51
CA THR A 633 -39.89 8.34 -17.97
C THR A 633 -39.23 9.57 -18.58
N GLU A 634 -39.35 10.72 -17.90
CA GLU A 634 -38.69 11.97 -18.34
C GLU A 634 -37.17 11.81 -18.41
N ILE A 635 -36.55 11.22 -17.38
CA ILE A 635 -35.09 10.99 -17.34
C ILE A 635 -34.66 10.02 -18.44
N LEU A 636 -35.40 8.93 -18.67
CA LEU A 636 -35.08 7.95 -19.70
C LEU A 636 -35.07 8.57 -21.10
N GLU A 637 -36.08 9.37 -21.45
CA GLU A 637 -36.12 10.04 -22.76
C GLU A 637 -35.00 11.08 -22.91
N GLN A 638 -34.72 11.88 -21.88
CA GLN A 638 -33.59 12.83 -21.91
C GLN A 638 -32.26 12.11 -22.13
N LYS A 639 -32.04 10.99 -21.42
CA LYS A 639 -30.81 10.19 -21.55
C LYS A 639 -30.66 9.53 -22.91
N ARG A 640 -31.75 9.00 -23.46
CA ARG A 640 -31.76 8.38 -24.79
C ARG A 640 -31.31 9.35 -25.88
N LEU A 641 -31.64 10.63 -25.73
CA LEU A 641 -31.25 11.68 -26.67
C LEU A 641 -29.80 12.16 -26.47
N GLU A 642 -29.31 12.18 -25.23
CA GLU A 642 -27.98 12.72 -24.88
C GLU A 642 -26.84 11.70 -25.05
N ARG A 643 -27.09 10.41 -24.78
CA ARG A 643 -26.06 9.36 -24.69
C ARG A 643 -25.14 9.23 -25.91
N PRO A 644 -25.64 9.14 -27.17
CA PRO A 644 -24.76 8.99 -28.33
C PRO A 644 -23.79 10.16 -28.50
N LYS A 645 -24.21 11.36 -28.11
CA LYS A 645 -23.37 12.56 -28.15
C LYS A 645 -22.27 12.50 -27.09
N VAL A 646 -22.60 12.08 -25.87
CA VAL A 646 -21.64 11.95 -24.76
C VAL A 646 -20.59 10.88 -25.07
N GLU A 647 -21.01 9.72 -25.60
CA GLU A 647 -20.09 8.63 -26.00
C GLU A 647 -19.11 9.08 -27.09
N ALA A 648 -19.59 9.79 -28.12
CA ALA A 648 -18.74 10.34 -29.18
C ALA A 648 -17.73 11.37 -28.62
N MET A 649 -18.19 12.28 -27.76
CA MET A 649 -17.34 13.27 -27.11
C MET A 649 -16.28 12.60 -26.22
N ASN A 650 -16.64 11.56 -25.46
CA ASN A 650 -15.71 10.80 -24.63
C ASN A 650 -14.59 10.16 -25.47
N ALA A 651 -14.96 9.52 -26.59
CA ALA A 651 -14.00 8.90 -27.49
C ALA A 651 -13.03 9.91 -28.11
N ASP A 652 -13.53 11.09 -28.50
CA ASP A 652 -12.71 12.18 -29.04
C ASP A 652 -11.72 12.73 -28.00
N ILE A 653 -12.17 12.99 -26.76
CA ILE A 653 -11.28 13.46 -25.69
C ILE A 653 -10.20 12.41 -25.40
N ARG A 654 -10.59 11.13 -25.23
CA ARG A 654 -9.63 10.05 -24.97
C ARG A 654 -8.58 9.97 -26.07
N LYS A 655 -8.97 10.12 -27.33
CA LYS A 655 -8.04 10.16 -28.46
C LYS A 655 -7.07 11.34 -28.39
N VAL A 656 -7.55 12.53 -27.99
CA VAL A 656 -6.70 13.71 -27.78
C VAL A 656 -5.71 13.49 -26.64
N ILE A 657 -6.14 12.91 -25.51
CA ILE A 657 -5.28 12.58 -24.37
C ILE A 657 -4.17 11.61 -24.80
N VAL A 658 -4.53 10.47 -25.41
CA VAL A 658 -3.57 9.46 -25.88
C VAL A 658 -2.57 10.05 -26.87
N GLY A 659 -3.05 10.81 -27.86
CA GLY A 659 -2.18 11.47 -28.84
C GLY A 659 -1.22 12.46 -28.19
N THR A 660 -1.69 13.20 -27.18
CA THR A 660 -0.88 14.21 -26.47
C THR A 660 0.18 13.58 -25.58
N LEU A 661 -0.14 12.49 -24.89
CA LEU A 661 0.85 11.72 -24.13
C LEU A 661 1.94 11.19 -25.07
N THR A 662 1.55 10.62 -26.20
CA THR A 662 2.48 10.05 -27.20
C THR A 662 3.41 11.12 -27.80
N GLU A 663 2.87 12.28 -28.17
CA GLU A 663 3.67 13.42 -28.68
C GLU A 663 4.69 13.94 -27.67
N ASN A 664 4.40 13.79 -26.37
CA ASN A 664 5.28 14.14 -25.26
C ASN A 664 6.18 12.99 -24.81
N GLY A 665 6.32 11.95 -25.65
CA GLY A 665 7.18 10.79 -25.42
C GLY A 665 6.72 9.88 -24.28
N VAL A 666 5.45 9.96 -23.87
CA VAL A 666 4.84 9.08 -22.87
C VAL A 666 4.08 7.98 -23.60
N GLU A 667 4.57 6.75 -23.49
CA GLU A 667 3.89 5.58 -24.04
C GLU A 667 2.63 5.27 -23.21
N VAL A 668 1.52 4.93 -23.87
CA VAL A 668 0.24 4.60 -23.23
C VAL A 668 -0.04 3.11 -23.40
N GLY A 669 -0.41 2.43 -22.31
CA GLY A 669 -0.79 1.02 -22.32
C GLY A 669 -2.18 0.84 -22.95
N VAL A 670 -2.36 -0.23 -23.73
CA VAL A 670 -3.63 -0.55 -24.38
C VAL A 670 -3.96 -2.04 -24.18
N GLY A 671 -5.19 -2.34 -23.76
CA GLY A 671 -5.67 -3.72 -23.66
C GLY A 671 -4.85 -4.58 -22.70
N TYR A 672 -4.31 -5.70 -23.21
CA TYR A 672 -3.57 -6.71 -22.45
C TYR A 672 -2.07 -6.37 -22.27
N ASP A 673 -1.70 -5.09 -22.39
CA ASP A 673 -0.32 -4.64 -22.25
C ASP A 673 0.27 -5.06 -20.89
N GLU A 674 1.41 -5.73 -20.95
CA GLU A 674 2.08 -6.25 -19.75
C GLU A 674 3.11 -5.26 -19.18
N LEU A 675 3.45 -4.19 -19.92
CA LEU A 675 4.43 -3.20 -19.46
C LEU A 675 3.81 -2.27 -18.42
N LEU A 676 4.27 -2.42 -17.19
CA LEU A 676 3.83 -1.60 -16.05
C LEU A 676 4.32 -0.15 -16.15
N THR A 677 5.29 0.11 -17.03
CA THR A 677 5.93 1.42 -17.27
C THR A 677 5.19 2.30 -18.27
N LYS A 678 4.09 1.86 -18.88
CA LYS A 678 3.30 2.73 -19.77
C LYS A 678 2.22 3.48 -19.03
N ALA A 679 1.86 4.67 -19.46
CA ALA A 679 0.76 5.44 -18.87
C ALA A 679 -0.58 4.70 -19.00
N GLU A 680 -1.43 4.81 -17.99
CA GLU A 680 -2.79 4.26 -18.00
C GLU A 680 -3.79 5.41 -17.92
N ILE A 681 -4.92 5.28 -18.62
CA ILE A 681 -5.95 6.31 -18.69
C ILE A 681 -7.27 5.68 -18.26
N TYR A 682 -7.86 6.27 -17.22
CA TYR A 682 -9.13 5.86 -16.65
C TYR A 682 -10.14 6.97 -16.77
N ASP A 683 -11.35 6.60 -17.15
CA ASP A 683 -12.50 7.48 -17.17
C ASP A 683 -13.29 7.28 -15.86
N THR A 684 -13.33 8.33 -15.05
CA THR A 684 -13.90 8.29 -13.69
C THR A 684 -15.17 9.14 -13.58
N GLY A 685 -15.60 9.77 -14.67
CA GLY A 685 -16.71 10.72 -14.68
C GLY A 685 -18.09 10.06 -14.54
N SER A 686 -19.06 10.82 -14.05
CA SER A 686 -20.45 10.33 -14.02
C SER A 686 -21.08 10.27 -15.42
N SER A 687 -20.58 11.08 -16.35
CA SER A 687 -21.03 11.12 -17.75
C SER A 687 -20.72 9.85 -18.52
N SER A 688 -19.53 9.27 -18.31
CA SER A 688 -19.12 8.02 -18.96
C SER A 688 -19.88 6.80 -18.44
N ARG A 689 -20.19 6.77 -17.14
CA ARG A 689 -21.12 5.79 -16.54
C ARG A 689 -22.58 6.05 -16.92
N GLY A 690 -22.89 7.14 -17.61
CA GLY A 690 -24.24 7.55 -17.97
C GLY A 690 -25.10 8.04 -16.79
N THR A 691 -24.50 8.25 -15.61
CA THR A 691 -25.20 8.60 -14.36
C THR A 691 -25.18 10.11 -14.04
N ASN A 692 -24.70 10.97 -14.94
CA ASN A 692 -24.78 12.43 -14.80
C ASN A 692 -26.24 12.93 -14.92
N VAL A 693 -26.55 14.10 -14.37
CA VAL A 693 -27.89 14.71 -14.59
C VAL A 693 -27.94 15.26 -16.02
N PRO A 694 -29.03 15.07 -16.80
CA PRO A 694 -29.11 15.59 -18.16
C PRO A 694 -28.79 17.09 -18.25
N GLY A 695 -27.94 17.47 -19.22
CA GLY A 695 -27.44 18.84 -19.38
C GLY A 695 -26.28 19.23 -18.45
N ASP A 696 -25.88 18.36 -17.52
CA ASP A 696 -24.72 18.51 -16.63
C ASP A 696 -23.64 17.52 -17.08
N VAL A 697 -23.06 17.77 -18.26
CA VAL A 697 -22.04 16.89 -18.88
C VAL A 697 -20.64 17.44 -18.59
N ASP A 698 -19.91 16.69 -17.76
CA ASP A 698 -18.48 16.85 -17.46
C ASP A 698 -17.72 15.56 -17.79
N PHE A 699 -16.43 15.68 -18.09
CA PHE A 699 -15.56 14.52 -18.33
C PHE A 699 -14.39 14.52 -17.35
N ASP A 700 -14.28 13.46 -16.55
CA ASP A 700 -13.23 13.29 -15.55
C ASP A 700 -12.30 12.13 -15.93
N TYR A 701 -11.03 12.43 -16.16
CA TYR A 701 -10.00 11.42 -16.42
C TYR A 701 -8.97 11.38 -15.30
N VAL A 702 -8.50 10.17 -15.02
CA VAL A 702 -7.28 9.93 -14.24
C VAL A 702 -6.24 9.34 -15.17
N VAL A 703 -5.10 10.01 -15.30
CA VAL A 703 -3.94 9.52 -16.04
C VAL A 703 -2.87 9.11 -15.04
N LYS A 704 -2.54 7.82 -15.01
CA LYS A 704 -1.47 7.28 -14.17
C LYS A 704 -0.16 7.31 -14.93
N LEU A 705 0.79 8.08 -14.41
CA LEU A 705 2.12 8.28 -14.98
C LEU A 705 3.17 7.67 -14.05
N ASN A 706 4.32 7.27 -14.60
CA ASN A 706 5.47 6.94 -13.76
C ASN A 706 6.13 8.21 -13.25
N ALA A 707 6.91 8.12 -12.17
CA ALA A 707 7.65 9.25 -11.61
C ALA A 707 8.45 10.05 -12.65
N ILE A 708 9.10 9.39 -13.61
CA ILE A 708 9.89 10.06 -14.67
C ILE A 708 9.01 10.91 -15.59
N ASP A 709 7.77 10.48 -15.83
CA ASP A 709 6.85 11.17 -16.73
C ASP A 709 6.08 12.29 -16.02
N MET A 710 6.10 12.33 -14.67
CA MET A 710 5.45 13.38 -13.88
C MET A 710 6.02 14.78 -14.19
N ASP A 711 7.32 14.88 -14.50
CA ASP A 711 7.95 16.16 -14.86
C ASP A 711 7.46 16.71 -16.22
N ARG A 712 6.81 15.86 -17.04
CA ARG A 712 6.26 16.25 -18.34
C ARG A 712 4.85 16.82 -18.25
N ILE A 713 4.21 16.79 -17.08
CA ILE A 713 2.82 17.26 -16.88
C ILE A 713 2.63 18.71 -17.35
N ALA A 714 3.61 19.59 -17.12
CA ALA A 714 3.50 20.99 -17.53
C ALA A 714 3.37 21.12 -19.07
N GLU A 715 4.16 20.37 -19.82
CA GLU A 715 4.10 20.34 -21.28
C GLU A 715 2.83 19.66 -21.78
N ILE A 716 2.49 18.50 -21.21
CA ILE A 716 1.25 17.77 -21.51
C ILE A 716 0.03 18.68 -21.32
N ASN A 717 -0.04 19.41 -20.20
CA ASN A 717 -1.12 20.36 -19.92
C ASN A 717 -1.19 21.48 -20.94
N ARG A 718 -0.04 22.00 -21.39
CA ARG A 718 0.01 23.02 -22.44
C ARG A 718 -0.57 22.48 -23.75
N THR A 719 -0.08 21.32 -24.21
CA THR A 719 -0.56 20.69 -25.45
C THR A 719 -2.05 20.33 -25.38
N LEU A 720 -2.53 19.82 -24.24
CA LEU A 720 -3.96 19.54 -24.03
C LEU A 720 -4.80 20.81 -24.11
N THR A 721 -4.33 21.91 -23.48
CA THR A 721 -5.02 23.20 -23.53
C THR A 721 -5.09 23.76 -24.95
N GLU A 722 -4.02 23.59 -25.75
CA GLU A 722 -4.00 24.02 -27.15
C GLU A 722 -4.94 23.21 -28.04
N LYS A 723 -5.02 21.88 -27.82
CA LYS A 723 -5.84 20.98 -28.65
C LYS A 723 -7.32 21.04 -28.30
N LEU A 724 -7.65 21.09 -27.00
CA LEU A 724 -9.02 21.09 -26.52
C LEU A 724 -9.58 22.51 -26.40
N GLY A 725 -8.76 23.54 -26.24
CA GLY A 725 -9.23 24.92 -26.10
C GLY A 725 -10.21 25.15 -24.93
N GLY A 726 -10.96 26.25 -24.98
CA GLY A 726 -12.03 26.59 -24.02
C GLY A 726 -12.28 28.10 -23.90
N ASP A 727 -13.50 28.50 -23.51
CA ASP A 727 -13.87 29.90 -23.28
C ASP A 727 -13.54 30.39 -21.84
N GLY A 728 -13.15 29.48 -20.93
CA GLY A 728 -13.08 29.73 -19.49
C GLY A 728 -11.72 29.46 -18.83
N HIS A 729 -11.60 29.94 -17.60
CA HIS A 729 -10.40 29.90 -16.75
C HIS A 729 -9.75 28.51 -16.68
N VAL A 730 -8.49 28.39 -17.10
CA VAL A 730 -7.68 27.19 -16.89
C VAL A 730 -7.10 27.24 -15.47
N ALA A 731 -7.51 26.30 -14.62
CA ALA A 731 -6.95 26.15 -13.28
C ALA A 731 -5.87 25.06 -13.31
N HIS A 732 -4.60 25.48 -13.32
CA HIS A 732 -3.49 24.55 -13.11
C HIS A 732 -3.29 24.34 -11.61
N ARG A 733 -3.46 23.10 -11.16
CA ARG A 733 -2.82 22.61 -9.93
C ARG A 733 -1.69 21.68 -10.34
N THR A 734 -0.67 21.50 -9.50
CA THR A 734 0.55 20.73 -9.80
C THR A 734 0.30 19.34 -10.42
N LYS A 735 -0.86 18.73 -10.18
CA LYS A 735 -1.27 17.42 -10.71
C LYS A 735 -2.69 17.38 -11.32
N GLN A 736 -3.30 18.53 -11.65
CA GLN A 736 -4.66 18.56 -12.22
C GLN A 736 -4.82 19.67 -13.27
N LEU A 737 -5.42 19.31 -14.41
CA LEU A 737 -5.89 20.22 -15.44
C LEU A 737 -7.42 20.30 -15.38
N ARG A 738 -7.97 21.52 -15.44
CA ARG A 738 -9.41 21.76 -15.58
C ARG A 738 -9.65 22.72 -16.73
N LEU A 739 -10.43 22.29 -17.71
CA LEU A 739 -10.79 23.06 -18.90
C LEU A 739 -12.29 23.30 -18.87
N LEU A 740 -12.68 24.58 -18.73
CA LEU A 740 -14.08 24.99 -18.79
C LEU A 740 -14.49 25.25 -20.24
N GLY A 741 -15.53 24.55 -20.71
CA GLY A 741 -16.07 24.66 -22.06
C GLY A 741 -15.08 24.26 -23.17
N ALA A 742 -14.30 23.20 -22.95
CA ALA A 742 -13.39 22.60 -23.93
C ALA A 742 -14.14 22.21 -25.22
N LEU A 743 -13.51 22.46 -26.36
CA LEU A 743 -13.98 22.07 -27.69
C LEU A 743 -13.78 20.55 -27.87
N VAL A 744 -14.90 19.84 -27.98
CA VAL A 744 -14.91 18.38 -28.13
C VAL A 744 -15.89 18.01 -29.24
N GLY A 745 -15.36 17.53 -30.36
CA GLY A 745 -16.13 17.32 -31.59
C GLY A 745 -16.82 18.62 -32.03
N ASP A 746 -18.14 18.56 -32.24
CA ASP A 746 -18.98 19.71 -32.60
C ASP A 746 -19.55 20.48 -31.38
N GLY A 747 -19.11 20.14 -30.15
CA GLY A 747 -19.69 20.64 -28.90
C GLY A 747 -18.68 21.30 -27.94
N LYS A 748 -19.20 21.74 -26.78
CA LYS A 748 -18.41 22.23 -25.64
C LYS A 748 -18.78 21.45 -24.37
N ALA A 749 -17.78 21.07 -23.57
CA ALA A 749 -17.98 20.42 -22.27
C ALA A 749 -16.82 20.75 -21.32
N ASP A 750 -17.04 20.59 -20.02
CA ASP A 750 -15.98 20.73 -19.03
C ASP A 750 -15.15 19.43 -18.98
N VAL A 751 -13.82 19.55 -18.95
CA VAL A 751 -12.89 18.42 -18.96
C VAL A 751 -11.88 18.58 -17.83
N ASP A 752 -11.91 17.65 -16.89
CA ASP A 752 -11.00 17.55 -15.75
C ASP A 752 -10.07 16.35 -15.95
N ILE A 753 -8.76 16.57 -15.85
CA ILE A 753 -7.74 15.53 -15.98
C ILE A 753 -6.84 15.57 -14.75
N GLY A 754 -6.91 14.53 -13.93
CA GLY A 754 -6.01 14.30 -12.80
C GLY A 754 -4.82 13.45 -13.22
N PHE A 755 -3.61 13.87 -12.86
CA PHE A 755 -2.39 13.10 -13.04
C PHE A 755 -1.95 12.52 -11.70
N VAL A 756 -1.78 11.21 -11.64
CA VAL A 756 -1.32 10.53 -10.41
C VAL A 756 -0.07 9.72 -10.70
N ASP A 757 0.83 9.64 -9.72
CA ASP A 757 1.97 8.73 -9.82
C ASP A 757 1.45 7.30 -9.66
N LYS A 758 1.92 6.37 -10.48
CA LYS A 758 1.67 4.94 -10.33
C LYS A 758 2.09 4.36 -8.97
N THR A 759 2.98 5.02 -8.19
CA THR A 759 3.23 4.67 -6.77
C THR A 759 2.10 5.06 -5.83
N GLU A 760 1.35 6.10 -6.19
CA GLU A 760 0.27 6.67 -5.40
C GLU A 760 -1.08 6.16 -5.93
N GLY A 761 -1.31 4.84 -5.85
CA GLY A 761 -2.65 4.26 -5.95
C GLY A 761 -2.83 3.21 -7.06
N SER A 762 -3.31 2.03 -6.65
CA SER A 762 -3.88 0.97 -7.49
C SER A 762 -5.21 1.41 -8.10
N VAL A 763 -5.41 1.18 -9.41
CA VAL A 763 -6.76 1.15 -10.00
C VAL A 763 -7.53 -0.07 -9.48
N GLY A 764 -8.84 0.08 -9.33
CA GLY A 764 -9.69 -0.54 -8.30
C GLY A 764 -10.38 0.53 -7.43
N GLU A 765 -10.58 1.71 -7.99
CA GLU A 765 -11.08 2.91 -7.32
C GLU A 765 -12.62 2.82 -7.21
N SER A 766 -13.22 3.58 -6.30
CA SER A 766 -14.69 3.64 -6.08
C SER A 766 -15.51 3.71 -7.39
N HIS A 767 -14.96 4.38 -8.41
CA HIS A 767 -15.54 4.53 -9.73
C HIS A 767 -15.58 3.23 -10.53
N ASP A 768 -14.50 2.44 -10.49
CA ASP A 768 -14.40 1.15 -11.19
C ASP A 768 -15.42 0.17 -10.63
N ALA A 769 -15.54 0.14 -9.30
CA ALA A 769 -16.52 -0.71 -8.63
C ALA A 769 -17.96 -0.33 -9.02
N VAL A 770 -18.27 0.96 -9.21
CA VAL A 770 -19.61 1.34 -9.71
C VAL A 770 -19.79 0.94 -11.18
N SER A 771 -18.78 1.16 -12.03
CA SER A 771 -18.81 0.78 -13.45
C SER A 771 -19.05 -0.72 -13.62
N GLU A 772 -18.29 -1.55 -12.92
CA GLU A 772 -18.41 -3.02 -12.98
C GLU A 772 -19.80 -3.50 -12.53
N ARG A 773 -20.38 -2.87 -11.50
CA ARG A 773 -21.74 -3.18 -11.06
C ARG A 773 -22.78 -2.84 -12.11
N LEU A 774 -22.64 -1.68 -12.77
CA LEU A 774 -23.54 -1.27 -13.84
C LEU A 774 -23.40 -2.18 -15.06
N GLU A 775 -22.18 -2.56 -15.42
CA GLU A 775 -21.90 -3.52 -16.50
C GLU A 775 -22.51 -4.89 -16.17
N THR A 776 -22.30 -5.40 -14.96
CA THR A 776 -22.91 -6.66 -14.52
C THR A 776 -24.43 -6.62 -14.60
N ILE A 777 -25.08 -5.51 -14.22
CA ILE A 777 -26.53 -5.36 -14.40
C ILE A 777 -26.91 -5.46 -15.87
N LYS A 778 -26.19 -4.77 -16.75
CA LYS A 778 -26.43 -4.79 -18.19
C LYS A 778 -26.30 -6.19 -18.77
N GLU A 779 -25.25 -6.92 -18.39
CA GLU A 779 -24.96 -8.27 -18.86
C GLU A 779 -25.94 -9.32 -18.32
N THR A 780 -26.31 -9.22 -17.03
CA THR A 780 -27.09 -10.28 -16.36
C THR A 780 -28.59 -10.03 -16.33
N LEU A 781 -29.03 -8.77 -16.29
CA LEU A 781 -30.44 -8.37 -16.24
C LEU A 781 -30.93 -7.68 -17.52
N GLY A 782 -30.02 -7.30 -18.42
CA GLY A 782 -30.33 -6.71 -19.73
C GLY A 782 -30.34 -5.18 -19.74
N GLU A 783 -30.39 -4.63 -20.96
CA GLU A 783 -30.32 -3.18 -21.23
C GLU A 783 -31.41 -2.39 -20.48
N GLU A 784 -32.66 -2.87 -20.50
CA GLU A 784 -33.79 -2.17 -19.87
C GLU A 784 -33.61 -2.03 -18.36
N ALA A 785 -33.11 -3.08 -17.69
CA ALA A 785 -32.82 -3.05 -16.27
C ALA A 785 -31.69 -2.05 -15.96
N TRP A 786 -30.63 -2.06 -16.77
CA TRP A 786 -29.53 -1.12 -16.64
C TRP A 786 -30.00 0.34 -16.83
N GLU A 787 -30.78 0.63 -17.88
CA GLU A 787 -31.34 1.97 -18.12
C GLU A 787 -32.21 2.44 -16.97
N LYS A 788 -33.06 1.55 -16.43
CA LYS A 788 -33.88 1.84 -15.25
C LYS A 788 -33.03 2.17 -14.02
N VAL A 789 -31.96 1.41 -13.76
CA VAL A 789 -31.05 1.67 -12.62
C VAL A 789 -30.32 3.00 -12.78
N VAL A 790 -29.77 3.27 -13.96
CA VAL A 790 -29.13 4.55 -14.28
C VAL A 790 -30.12 5.71 -14.09
N ALA A 791 -31.35 5.57 -14.58
CA ALA A 791 -32.39 6.59 -14.41
C ALA A 791 -32.75 6.81 -12.93
N ASN A 792 -32.79 5.76 -12.11
CA ASN A 792 -32.99 5.89 -10.66
C ASN A 792 -31.86 6.67 -9.97
N ILE A 793 -30.60 6.40 -10.33
CA ILE A 793 -29.44 7.14 -9.82
C ILE A 793 -29.55 8.62 -10.19
N VAL A 794 -29.84 8.91 -11.45
CA VAL A 794 -29.97 10.28 -11.96
C VAL A 794 -31.12 11.02 -11.30
N LEU A 795 -32.25 10.35 -11.10
CA LEU A 795 -33.40 10.89 -10.39
C LEU A 795 -33.06 11.25 -8.94
N ALA A 796 -32.33 10.38 -8.24
CA ALA A 796 -31.82 10.66 -6.90
C ALA A 796 -30.96 11.94 -6.88
N LYS A 797 -30.01 12.05 -7.82
CA LYS A 797 -29.12 13.22 -7.92
C LYS A 797 -29.92 14.50 -8.17
N ARG A 798 -30.90 14.47 -9.07
CA ARG A 798 -31.79 15.62 -9.36
C ARG A 798 -32.53 16.09 -8.12
N MET A 799 -33.18 15.18 -7.40
CA MET A 799 -33.92 15.52 -6.16
C MET A 799 -33.03 16.08 -5.07
N LEU A 800 -31.85 15.49 -4.87
CA LEU A 800 -30.92 15.96 -3.84
C LEU A 800 -30.34 17.33 -4.20
N LYS A 801 -30.10 17.63 -5.47
CA LYS A 801 -29.68 18.96 -5.92
C LYS A 801 -30.76 20.01 -5.64
N GLU A 802 -32.02 19.72 -5.99
CA GLU A 802 -33.16 20.59 -5.72
C GLU A 802 -33.37 20.81 -4.21
N GLY A 803 -33.11 19.79 -3.39
CA GLY A 803 -33.17 19.86 -1.94
C GLY A 803 -31.95 20.48 -1.24
N GLY A 804 -30.90 20.87 -1.98
CA GLY A 804 -29.64 21.36 -1.41
C GLY A 804 -28.96 20.33 -0.49
N ALA A 805 -29.02 19.05 -0.85
CA ALA A 805 -28.53 17.91 -0.06
C ALA A 805 -27.57 17.00 -0.85
N TYR A 806 -27.01 17.49 -1.97
CA TYR A 806 -26.27 16.66 -2.92
C TYR A 806 -24.76 16.69 -2.68
N LYS A 807 -24.12 17.86 -2.73
CA LYS A 807 -22.66 17.99 -2.74
C LYS A 807 -22.07 17.77 -1.33
N ARG A 808 -20.98 17.01 -1.25
CA ARG A 808 -20.30 16.72 0.03
C ARG A 808 -19.85 17.98 0.78
N PHE A 809 -19.19 18.91 0.10
CA PHE A 809 -18.57 20.07 0.74
C PHE A 809 -19.50 21.28 0.85
N GLU A 810 -20.36 21.50 -0.14
CA GLU A 810 -21.30 22.63 -0.17
C GLU A 810 -22.56 22.34 0.65
N ASP A 811 -23.15 21.17 0.43
CA ASP A 811 -24.44 20.80 1.02
C ASP A 811 -24.30 19.92 2.27
N GLY A 812 -23.12 19.32 2.51
CA GLY A 812 -22.93 18.29 3.51
C GLY A 812 -23.63 16.96 3.17
N GLY A 813 -23.87 16.70 1.88
CA GLY A 813 -24.54 15.51 1.33
C GLY A 813 -23.58 14.37 0.95
N PHE A 814 -24.09 13.39 0.19
CA PHE A 814 -23.31 12.20 -0.20
C PHE A 814 -22.32 12.40 -1.35
N GLY A 815 -22.53 13.41 -2.21
CA GLY A 815 -21.82 13.56 -3.48
C GLY A 815 -22.24 12.51 -4.53
N GLY A 816 -21.72 12.64 -5.76
CA GLY A 816 -22.12 11.79 -6.89
C GLY A 816 -21.87 10.30 -6.66
N ILE A 817 -20.63 9.94 -6.32
CA ILE A 817 -20.23 8.55 -6.07
C ILE A 817 -20.94 7.92 -4.86
N GLY A 818 -21.24 8.73 -3.84
CA GLY A 818 -22.01 8.29 -2.67
C GLY A 818 -23.47 8.00 -3.02
N VAL A 819 -24.09 8.80 -3.89
CA VAL A 819 -25.45 8.53 -4.40
C VAL A 819 -25.48 7.29 -5.30
N GLU A 820 -24.50 7.11 -6.19
CA GLU A 820 -24.36 5.90 -7.01
C GLU A 820 -24.31 4.64 -6.12
N ASN A 821 -23.40 4.63 -5.13
CA ASN A 821 -23.30 3.52 -4.18
C ASN A 821 -24.55 3.33 -3.34
N TRP A 822 -25.21 4.41 -2.93
CA TRP A 822 -26.45 4.33 -2.15
C TRP A 822 -27.57 3.63 -2.91
N ILE A 823 -27.85 4.05 -4.15
CA ILE A 823 -28.90 3.44 -4.97
C ILE A 823 -28.55 2.00 -5.33
N LEU A 824 -27.31 1.73 -5.74
CA LEU A 824 -26.87 0.36 -6.05
C LEU A 824 -26.93 -0.55 -4.81
N SER A 825 -26.68 -0.01 -3.60
CA SER A 825 -26.79 -0.78 -2.36
C SER A 825 -28.19 -1.29 -2.03
N GLU A 826 -29.19 -0.69 -2.66
CA GLU A 826 -30.61 -1.03 -2.50
C GLU A 826 -31.17 -1.66 -3.78
N GLY A 827 -30.32 -2.38 -4.52
CA GLY A 827 -30.69 -3.11 -5.72
C GLY A 827 -30.99 -2.20 -6.92
N GLY A 828 -30.41 -1.00 -6.94
CA GLY A 828 -30.59 -0.06 -8.05
C GLY A 828 -31.92 0.69 -8.05
N SER A 829 -32.65 0.69 -6.94
CA SER A 829 -33.97 1.30 -6.80
C SER A 829 -33.95 2.55 -5.91
N LEU A 830 -34.38 3.68 -6.48
CA LEU A 830 -34.53 4.95 -5.76
C LEU A 830 -35.48 4.81 -4.57
N LEU A 831 -36.67 4.25 -4.83
CA LEU A 831 -37.75 4.20 -3.85
C LEU A 831 -37.34 3.33 -2.67
N LYS A 832 -36.71 2.18 -2.92
CA LYS A 832 -36.21 1.31 -1.85
C LYS A 832 -35.09 1.98 -1.04
N ALA A 833 -34.20 2.71 -1.70
CA ALA A 833 -33.19 3.51 -1.02
C ALA A 833 -33.82 4.58 -0.13
N PHE A 834 -34.84 5.27 -0.61
CA PHE A 834 -35.54 6.31 0.14
C PHE A 834 -36.34 5.71 1.30
N GLU A 835 -37.05 4.61 1.09
CA GLU A 835 -37.84 3.91 2.13
C GLU A 835 -36.95 3.33 3.24
N SER A 836 -35.80 2.75 2.88
CA SER A 836 -34.83 2.24 3.86
C SER A 836 -34.19 3.38 4.65
N PHE A 837 -33.84 4.49 3.99
CA PHE A 837 -33.30 5.67 4.64
C PHE A 837 -34.32 6.31 5.58
N ASP A 838 -35.56 6.55 5.13
CA ASP A 838 -36.62 7.17 5.93
C ASP A 838 -36.90 6.36 7.21
N ARG A 839 -36.92 5.02 7.09
CA ARG A 839 -37.09 4.13 8.25
C ARG A 839 -35.95 4.22 9.26
N ALA A 840 -34.72 4.44 8.80
CA ALA A 840 -33.57 4.59 9.67
C ALA A 840 -33.45 6.03 10.23
N ALA A 841 -33.88 7.03 9.48
CA ALA A 841 -33.76 8.44 9.85
C ALA A 841 -34.84 8.91 10.85
N PHE A 842 -35.94 8.16 11.01
CA PHE A 842 -37.06 8.57 11.83
C PHE A 842 -37.64 7.45 12.69
N ASP A 843 -38.14 7.81 13.86
CA ASP A 843 -39.01 6.98 14.70
C ASP A 843 -40.43 7.56 14.63
N GLY A 844 -41.24 7.03 13.71
CA GLY A 844 -42.49 7.65 13.29
C GLY A 844 -42.25 9.03 12.64
N ASP A 845 -42.84 10.07 13.23
CA ASP A 845 -42.68 11.46 12.77
C ASP A 845 -41.46 12.16 13.38
N ARG A 846 -40.79 11.53 14.36
CA ARG A 846 -39.65 12.13 15.05
C ARG A 846 -38.33 11.82 14.32
N PRO A 847 -37.57 12.82 13.85
CA PRO A 847 -36.24 12.59 13.28
C PRO A 847 -35.26 12.13 14.37
N LYS A 848 -34.49 11.09 14.07
CA LYS A 848 -33.35 10.65 14.87
C LYS A 848 -32.17 11.60 14.73
N SER A 849 -31.28 11.64 15.73
CA SER A 849 -30.03 12.39 15.63
C SER A 849 -29.11 11.80 14.56
N LEU A 850 -28.13 12.58 14.09
CA LEU A 850 -27.14 12.07 13.15
C LEU A 850 -26.27 10.95 13.76
N GLU A 851 -25.99 11.00 15.07
CA GLU A 851 -25.25 9.91 15.74
C GLU A 851 -26.06 8.62 15.81
N GLU A 852 -27.37 8.71 16.10
CA GLU A 852 -28.28 7.54 16.08
C GLU A 852 -28.37 6.97 14.66
N PHE A 853 -28.57 7.83 13.66
CA PHE A 853 -28.63 7.42 12.26
C PHE A 853 -27.35 6.71 11.78
N ARG A 854 -26.16 7.22 12.14
CA ARG A 854 -24.85 6.62 11.79
C ARG A 854 -24.63 5.21 12.36
N GLN A 855 -25.35 4.86 13.43
CA GLN A 855 -25.27 3.52 14.02
C GLN A 855 -26.17 2.53 13.29
N GLU A 856 -27.29 3.00 12.72
CA GLU A 856 -28.30 2.14 12.09
C GLU A 856 -28.19 2.05 10.56
N TYR A 857 -27.64 3.08 9.91
CA TYR A 857 -27.57 3.16 8.45
C TYR A 857 -26.15 3.33 7.95
N LYS A 858 -25.81 2.61 6.89
CA LYS A 858 -24.48 2.54 6.29
C LYS A 858 -24.59 2.59 4.78
N ILE A 859 -23.67 3.28 4.13
CA ILE A 859 -23.45 3.23 2.69
C ILE A 859 -21.96 3.00 2.51
N ILE A 860 -21.58 1.73 2.35
CA ILE A 860 -20.18 1.34 2.23
C ILE A 860 -19.77 1.39 0.76
N ASP A 861 -18.62 2.00 0.52
CA ASP A 861 -17.95 1.98 -0.77
C ASP A 861 -17.24 0.63 -0.96
N PRO A 862 -17.62 -0.19 -1.95
CA PRO A 862 -16.91 -1.43 -2.23
C PRO A 862 -15.55 -1.21 -2.88
N GLY A 863 -15.27 -0.02 -3.44
CA GLY A 863 -13.94 0.35 -3.97
C GLY A 863 -13.04 1.01 -2.92
N ILE A 864 -11.80 1.29 -3.31
CA ILE A 864 -10.82 1.97 -2.45
C ILE A 864 -10.77 3.47 -2.78
N ASN A 865 -10.99 4.33 -1.78
CA ASN A 865 -10.81 5.77 -1.93
C ASN A 865 -9.32 6.10 -1.91
N ILE A 866 -8.77 6.53 -3.05
CA ILE A 866 -7.36 6.89 -3.28
C ILE A 866 -6.81 7.84 -2.22
N LYS A 867 -7.61 8.81 -1.76
CA LYS A 867 -7.15 9.82 -0.79
C LYS A 867 -6.97 9.27 0.61
N THR A 868 -7.70 8.20 0.95
CA THR A 868 -7.74 7.63 2.31
C THR A 868 -7.12 6.24 2.38
N GLY A 869 -6.90 5.56 1.25
CA GLY A 869 -6.36 4.21 1.19
C GLY A 869 -7.29 3.13 1.76
N GLY A 870 -8.61 3.36 1.80
CA GLY A 870 -9.58 2.40 2.31
C GLY A 870 -11.01 2.64 1.82
N HIS A 871 -11.91 1.76 2.24
CA HIS A 871 -13.34 1.86 1.95
C HIS A 871 -14.00 3.01 2.74
N ASP A 872 -14.73 3.87 2.03
CA ASP A 872 -15.52 4.93 2.64
C ASP A 872 -16.85 4.39 3.20
N ASN A 873 -17.35 5.04 4.26
CA ASN A 873 -18.76 5.00 4.60
C ASN A 873 -19.35 6.39 4.38
N PHE A 874 -20.16 6.56 3.33
CA PHE A 874 -20.68 7.88 2.92
C PHE A 874 -21.58 8.53 3.99
N VAL A 875 -22.18 7.73 4.89
CA VAL A 875 -22.97 8.25 6.02
C VAL A 875 -22.10 9.00 7.03
N ASN A 876 -20.84 8.60 7.19
CA ASN A 876 -19.89 9.29 8.07
C ASN A 876 -19.47 10.66 7.52
N LEU A 877 -19.71 10.91 6.22
CA LEU A 877 -19.36 12.16 5.55
C LEU A 877 -20.45 13.24 5.69
N LEU A 878 -21.66 12.88 6.13
CA LEU A 878 -22.76 13.83 6.32
C LEU A 878 -22.46 14.85 7.42
N THR A 879 -22.86 16.10 7.18
CA THR A 879 -22.95 17.10 8.26
C THR A 879 -24.33 17.05 8.92
N GLY A 880 -24.46 17.60 10.15
CA GLY A 880 -25.76 17.64 10.84
C GLY A 880 -26.82 18.46 10.10
N GLU A 881 -26.41 19.41 9.25
CA GLU A 881 -27.31 20.18 8.40
C GLU A 881 -27.65 19.44 7.11
N GLY A 882 -26.65 18.85 6.45
CA GLY A 882 -26.84 18.04 5.25
C GLY A 882 -27.75 16.85 5.50
N TYR A 883 -27.58 16.15 6.63
CA TYR A 883 -28.46 15.07 7.06
C TYR A 883 -29.92 15.51 7.21
N ARG A 884 -30.19 16.67 7.83
CA ARG A 884 -31.56 17.18 8.00
C ARG A 884 -32.21 17.53 6.67
N ARG A 885 -31.47 18.18 5.76
CA ARG A 885 -31.97 18.46 4.41
C ARG A 885 -32.28 17.17 3.66
N LEU A 886 -31.34 16.22 3.68
CA LEU A 886 -31.48 14.94 3.00
C LEU A 886 -32.69 14.15 3.52
N ALA A 887 -32.87 14.07 4.84
CA ALA A 887 -34.02 13.43 5.47
C ALA A 887 -35.35 14.10 5.07
N GLY A 888 -35.39 15.44 5.01
CA GLY A 888 -36.55 16.19 4.54
C GLY A 888 -36.86 15.95 3.06
N THR A 889 -35.84 15.97 2.19
CA THR A 889 -35.99 15.69 0.75
C THR A 889 -36.50 14.28 0.49
N VAL A 890 -35.93 13.27 1.16
CA VAL A 890 -36.34 11.86 1.05
C VAL A 890 -37.79 11.69 1.48
N ARG A 891 -38.15 12.16 2.68
CA ARG A 891 -39.50 12.03 3.22
C ARG A 891 -40.53 12.74 2.35
N GLY A 892 -40.24 13.98 1.95
CA GLY A 892 -41.14 14.77 1.11
C GLY A 892 -41.39 14.13 -0.26
N TYR A 893 -40.41 13.42 -0.83
CA TYR A 893 -40.63 12.66 -2.06
C TYR A 893 -41.52 11.43 -1.83
N LEU A 894 -41.25 10.66 -0.78
CA LEU A 894 -42.05 9.47 -0.45
C LEU A 894 -43.53 9.82 -0.18
N GLU A 895 -43.80 10.96 0.47
CA GLU A 895 -45.17 11.45 0.71
C GLU A 895 -45.91 11.76 -0.60
N ARG A 896 -45.25 12.45 -1.54
CA ARG A 896 -45.79 12.71 -2.88
C ARG A 896 -46.03 11.40 -3.64
N ALA A 897 -45.06 10.50 -3.63
CA ALA A 897 -45.17 9.20 -4.30
C ALA A 897 -46.31 8.34 -3.72
N ARG A 898 -46.60 8.45 -2.42
CA ARG A 898 -47.73 7.77 -1.76
C ARG A 898 -49.09 8.42 -2.04
N GLY A 899 -49.13 9.58 -2.71
CA GLY A 899 -50.36 10.35 -2.92
C GLY A 899 -50.90 11.00 -1.63
N SER A 900 -50.06 11.15 -0.61
CA SER A 900 -50.41 11.80 0.65
C SER A 900 -50.18 13.31 0.52
N SER A 901 -51.10 14.01 -0.13
CA SER A 901 -51.14 15.47 -0.08
C SER A 901 -51.55 15.92 1.32
N SER A 902 -50.69 16.72 1.97
CA SER A 902 -51.02 17.51 3.17
C SER A 902 -52.31 18.31 3.03
#